data_AF-A0A0S9NUV6-F1
#
_entry.id   AF-A0A0S9NUV6-F1
#
_cell.length_a   1.000
_cell.length_b   1.000
_cell.length_c   1.000
_cell.angle_alpha   90.00
_cell.angle_beta   90.00
_cell.angle_gamma   90.00
#
_symmetry.space_group_name_H-M   'P 1'
#
loop_
_entity.id
_entity.type
_entity.pdbx_description
1 polymer ?
#
loop_
_entity_poly.entity_id
_entity_poly.type
_entity_poly.pdbx_seq_one_letter_code
_entity_poly.pdbx_strand_id
1 'polypeptide(L)'
;MRVATWNINNVVKRLDLLLGWLKRTQPSVVALQELKTPTAAFPAEALAAAGYHSLVVGQRAWNGVALLARGHEPLPVVTSLPGDPKDKEARYVEAAINGVLFAGLYLPNGNPQPGPKFDYKLRWFERMRQRAEALWSSGQPVVLMGDWNVVPTDADIYKPDTWRDNALLQPAPREAYAAILSQGWADAVQAVHPDEKLFTFWDYRRKRWERNAGLRIDHILVSASLQVVDAGVDREERGREGASDHAPVWAELRAAPPKRARRTAAKTVQAPFSETPGRVVAKTKGQAAAKPGDQPLARYNAKRNFTKTAEPAGAVQPGTANRDQGLHFVIQKHWASRLHYDVRLELDGVMVSWAVPKGPSFDPARKQMAIHVEDHPVDYNTFEGAIPKGEYGGGKVIVWDQGTWEPVGDPREGLASGKLVLHFHGQKLAGLWEFVRISKPGAKKQDQWIFFKKRGDAWARPSTDYDVIAALPDSVLAQPLGLVEEREPHRVRAARPAATAADMQQARKAPLPAKLVPQLATLVSSVPSGNWVVESKFDGYRLLARIDGREVRLFTRNGHDWTDKLAPIAQALAELGLDSAWLDGEIVVLNDAGLPDFNRLQNAIDNARTQDIEMFVFDVPYLGGMDLREVPLVSRRAALKQLFDAREEGIVRFSQSFEVLPGQLLEAACQMGMEGVMVKAADAPYAAGRSESWLKLKCQHHQEFVVVGFTDRAGSPKEVGSLLLGYHEGPELRFAGSVGTGWGSATARELKATLTKLLVKQPAIALEDAKPGRWSKRAAGSERWVTPTVVVEVAFSEWTPDRRVRHGVFRGVRTDKPAALIVRERAKALGGGVPAKAAPKTPGLKVTNPERVIDPSTGLRKVDLVRYYESVAEWMLPHLKGRPTSLVRGPTGVTGELFFQKHDDKLSIPHVRKLPPDLWPDHAELLEVPSAQALVACAQMNVIEFHTWNSLAKNINKPDRIVFDLDPGEGTPWQHVQEAAALVRAMLQQLELECWLKTSGGKGLHVVVPLAPRLDYETVKDFSQSVVQHLARTIPSRFVAKSGPKNRVGKLFVDYLRNGHGATTATAFSARSRPGLGVSMPIAWEQLGELKSGAQWTIATAREYLSFQQADPWSGYWKKRQALAAAIRLLGRAGG
;
A
#
# COMPACT_ATOMS: atom_id res chain seq x y z
N MET A 1 -19.78 24.89 15.19
CA MET A 1 -18.42 25.37 14.83
C MET A 1 -18.53 26.27 13.62
N ARG A 2 -17.84 27.42 13.61
CA ARG A 2 -17.80 28.30 12.43
C ARG A 2 -16.56 28.00 11.61
N VAL A 3 -16.69 27.80 10.32
CA VAL A 3 -15.59 27.50 9.41
C VAL A 3 -15.57 28.50 8.27
N ALA A 4 -14.41 28.74 7.68
CA ALA A 4 -14.29 29.72 6.60
C ALA A 4 -13.22 29.36 5.57
N THR A 5 -13.34 29.91 4.37
CA THR A 5 -12.29 29.88 3.36
C THR A 5 -12.05 31.27 2.80
N TRP A 6 -10.80 31.61 2.53
CA TRP A 6 -10.41 32.88 1.96
C TRP A 6 -9.18 32.74 1.08
N ASN A 7 -9.35 32.95 -0.23
CA ASN A 7 -8.21 33.21 -1.10
C ASN A 7 -7.64 34.60 -0.74
N ILE A 8 -6.59 34.60 0.06
CA ILE A 8 -5.99 35.80 0.63
C ILE A 8 -5.06 36.49 -0.37
N ASN A 9 -4.64 35.79 -1.43
CA ASN A 9 -3.81 36.32 -2.51
C ASN A 9 -2.56 37.08 -1.99
N ASN A 10 -1.53 36.38 -1.51
CA ASN A 10 -0.38 36.91 -0.75
C ASN A 10 -0.70 37.22 0.72
N VAL A 11 -0.52 36.20 1.56
CA VAL A 11 -0.79 36.27 3.00
C VAL A 11 0.13 37.24 3.73
N VAL A 12 1.39 37.38 3.29
CA VAL A 12 2.36 38.25 3.96
C VAL A 12 1.98 39.72 3.75
N LYS A 13 1.58 40.09 2.53
CA LYS A 13 1.14 41.45 2.20
C LYS A 13 -0.16 41.84 2.92
N ARG A 14 -1.01 40.86 3.24
CA ARG A 14 -2.36 41.08 3.79
C ARG A 14 -2.54 40.54 5.20
N LEU A 15 -1.43 40.35 5.91
CA LEU A 15 -1.43 39.78 7.26
C LEU A 15 -2.29 40.60 8.22
N ASP A 16 -2.20 41.93 8.19
CA ASP A 16 -2.97 42.80 9.09
C ASP A 16 -4.49 42.73 8.83
N LEU A 17 -4.89 42.61 7.55
CA LEU A 17 -6.29 42.41 7.18
C LEU A 17 -6.79 41.06 7.70
N LEU A 18 -5.99 40.00 7.53
CA LEU A 18 -6.30 38.67 8.03
C LEU A 18 -6.43 38.67 9.56
N LEU A 19 -5.44 39.20 10.29
CA LEU A 19 -5.47 39.27 11.76
C LEU A 19 -6.64 40.10 12.27
N GLY A 20 -6.92 41.24 11.62
CA GLY A 20 -8.07 42.07 11.94
C GLY A 20 -9.38 41.33 11.78
N TRP A 21 -9.54 40.57 10.69
CA TRP A 21 -10.72 39.75 10.46
C TRP A 21 -10.83 38.60 11.46
N LEU A 22 -9.78 37.81 11.66
CA LEU A 22 -9.74 36.70 12.62
C LEU A 22 -10.09 37.15 14.06
N LYS A 23 -9.65 38.35 14.45
CA LYS A 23 -9.98 38.94 15.74
C LYS A 23 -11.48 39.23 15.90
N ARG A 24 -12.15 39.67 14.84
CA ARG A 24 -13.59 40.01 14.85
C ARG A 24 -14.49 38.79 14.71
N THR A 25 -14.17 37.89 13.78
CA THR A 25 -15.08 36.81 13.36
C THR A 25 -14.77 35.48 14.02
N GLN A 26 -13.56 35.30 14.51
CA GLN A 26 -13.10 34.15 15.29
C GLN A 26 -13.56 32.75 14.79
N PRO A 27 -13.43 32.44 13.49
CA PRO A 27 -13.75 31.11 12.96
C PRO A 27 -12.95 30.02 13.69
N SER A 28 -13.55 28.84 13.84
CA SER A 28 -12.90 27.66 14.40
C SER A 28 -11.83 27.11 13.46
N VAL A 29 -12.11 27.10 12.15
CA VAL A 29 -11.18 26.65 11.11
C VAL A 29 -11.24 27.59 9.90
N VAL A 30 -10.08 27.93 9.32
CA VAL A 30 -9.97 28.75 8.10
C VAL A 30 -9.07 28.07 7.08
N ALA A 31 -9.54 27.89 5.85
CA ALA A 31 -8.68 27.53 4.73
C ALA A 31 -8.22 28.79 4.00
N LEU A 32 -6.91 28.96 3.82
CA LEU A 32 -6.33 30.04 3.04
C LEU A 32 -5.76 29.53 1.72
N GLN A 33 -5.95 30.31 0.65
CA GLN A 33 -5.44 30.00 -0.69
C GLN A 33 -4.57 31.13 -1.26
N GLU A 34 -3.80 30.78 -2.29
CA GLU A 34 -2.90 31.69 -3.02
C GLU A 34 -1.94 32.44 -2.09
N LEU A 35 -1.27 31.70 -1.21
CA LEU A 35 -0.44 32.28 -0.14
C LEU A 35 0.73 33.14 -0.66
N LYS A 36 1.28 32.83 -1.84
CA LYS A 36 2.44 33.50 -2.46
C LYS A 36 3.65 33.62 -1.54
N THR A 37 3.83 32.61 -0.67
CA THR A 37 4.96 32.49 0.24
C THR A 37 5.33 31.02 0.43
N PRO A 38 6.63 30.66 0.48
CA PRO A 38 7.08 29.34 0.94
C PRO A 38 6.59 29.04 2.36
N THR A 39 6.43 27.76 2.70
CA THR A 39 6.06 27.33 4.06
C THR A 39 6.95 27.98 5.15
N ALA A 40 8.26 28.09 4.90
CA ALA A 40 9.20 28.66 5.86
C ALA A 40 9.03 30.18 6.11
N ALA A 41 8.40 30.90 5.19
CA ALA A 41 8.16 32.34 5.29
C ALA A 41 6.67 32.67 5.52
N PHE A 42 5.89 31.66 5.92
CA PHE A 42 4.51 31.86 6.33
C PHE A 42 4.46 32.49 7.73
N PRO A 43 3.58 33.48 7.99
CA PRO A 43 3.54 34.23 9.25
C PRO A 43 2.86 33.44 10.38
N ALA A 44 3.32 32.22 10.65
CA ALA A 44 2.74 31.32 11.65
C ALA A 44 2.76 31.91 13.06
N GLU A 45 3.82 32.64 13.43
CA GLU A 45 3.94 33.24 14.78
C GLU A 45 2.89 34.32 15.04
N ALA A 46 2.63 35.19 14.06
CA ALA A 46 1.61 36.22 14.17
C ALA A 46 0.20 35.63 14.28
N LEU A 47 -0.06 34.53 13.55
CA LEU A 47 -1.33 33.80 13.63
C LEU A 47 -1.48 33.03 14.94
N ALA A 48 -0.40 32.44 15.45
CA ALA A 48 -0.37 31.80 16.77
C ALA A 48 -0.62 32.81 17.88
N ALA A 49 -0.07 34.02 17.79
CA ALA A 49 -0.37 35.12 18.71
C ALA A 49 -1.85 35.55 18.67
N ALA A 50 -2.53 35.36 17.54
CA ALA A 50 -3.98 35.54 17.40
C ALA A 50 -4.80 34.30 17.82
N GLY A 51 -4.17 33.25 18.34
CA GLY A 51 -4.83 32.03 18.82
C GLY A 51 -5.04 30.94 17.76
N TYR A 52 -4.40 31.05 16.59
CA TYR A 52 -4.53 30.08 15.49
C TYR A 52 -3.24 29.29 15.25
N HIS A 53 -3.38 27.97 15.26
CA HIS A 53 -2.34 27.05 14.78
C HIS A 53 -2.52 26.84 13.28
N SER A 54 -1.44 26.59 12.56
CA SER A 54 -1.46 26.50 11.10
C SER A 54 -0.76 25.26 10.56
N LEU A 55 -1.39 24.60 9.58
CA LEU A 55 -0.77 23.62 8.71
C LEU A 55 -0.64 24.21 7.31
N VAL A 56 0.57 24.24 6.75
CA VAL A 56 0.88 25.07 5.57
C VAL A 56 1.65 24.29 4.53
N VAL A 57 1.16 24.34 3.29
CA VAL A 57 1.88 23.91 2.09
C VAL A 57 2.06 25.13 1.21
N GLY A 58 3.23 25.79 1.27
CA GLY A 58 3.48 27.09 0.64
C GLY A 58 4.44 27.03 -0.55
N GLN A 59 4.28 27.96 -1.50
CA GLN A 59 5.14 28.13 -2.66
C GLN A 59 5.30 29.62 -2.98
N ARG A 60 6.45 30.05 -3.53
CA ARG A 60 6.75 31.48 -3.80
C ARG A 60 5.80 32.16 -4.79
N ALA A 61 5.28 31.40 -5.75
CA ALA A 61 4.51 31.91 -6.86
C ALA A 61 3.00 31.84 -6.57
N TRP A 62 2.18 31.75 -7.63
CA TRP A 62 0.72 31.70 -7.63
C TRP A 62 0.06 30.53 -6.87
N ASN A 63 0.76 29.79 -6.01
CA ASN A 63 0.26 28.63 -5.30
C ASN A 63 0.41 28.79 -3.78
N GLY A 64 -0.14 27.85 -3.02
CA GLY A 64 -0.03 27.76 -1.58
C GLY A 64 -1.40 27.60 -0.93
N VAL A 65 -1.50 26.69 0.03
CA VAL A 65 -2.70 26.47 0.85
C VAL A 65 -2.33 26.33 2.32
N ALA A 66 -3.21 26.79 3.21
CA ALA A 66 -3.06 26.58 4.64
C ALA A 66 -4.41 26.28 5.31
N LEU A 67 -4.38 25.50 6.38
CA LEU A 67 -5.49 25.36 7.33
C LEU A 67 -5.08 26.02 8.64
N LEU A 68 -5.88 26.99 9.09
CA LEU A 68 -5.76 27.62 10.39
C LEU A 68 -6.83 27.03 11.31
N ALA A 69 -6.45 26.70 12.54
CA ALA A 69 -7.38 26.17 13.53
C ALA A 69 -7.21 26.93 14.86
N ARG A 70 -8.32 27.43 15.38
CA ARG A 70 -8.33 28.21 16.62
C ARG A 70 -8.25 27.27 17.82
N GLY A 71 -7.21 27.42 18.64
CA GLY A 71 -7.03 26.64 19.87
C GLY A 71 -6.76 25.13 19.69
N HIS A 72 -6.66 24.65 18.45
CA HIS A 72 -6.36 23.25 18.14
C HIS A 72 -5.25 23.19 17.10
N GLU A 73 -4.28 22.30 17.26
CA GLU A 73 -3.26 22.07 16.24
C GLU A 73 -3.84 21.21 15.10
N PRO A 74 -3.78 21.64 13.82
CA PRO A 74 -4.24 20.81 12.72
C PRO A 74 -3.33 19.60 12.55
N LEU A 75 -3.88 18.39 12.74
CA LEU A 75 -3.12 17.14 12.57
C LEU A 75 -3.09 16.78 11.08
N PRO A 76 -1.91 16.80 10.41
CA PRO A 76 -1.83 16.57 8.98
C PRO A 76 -2.25 15.14 8.60
N VAL A 77 -3.15 15.02 7.62
CA VAL A 77 -3.55 13.74 7.02
C VAL A 77 -2.80 13.54 5.70
N VAL A 78 -2.89 14.50 4.77
CA VAL A 78 -2.11 14.57 3.53
C VAL A 78 -1.79 16.02 3.17
N THR A 79 -0.67 16.26 2.51
CA THR A 79 -0.21 17.61 2.11
C THR A 79 -0.17 17.82 0.60
N SER A 80 -0.83 16.94 -0.16
CA SER A 80 -0.94 16.97 -1.62
C SER A 80 -2.13 16.13 -2.08
N LEU A 81 -2.75 16.48 -3.21
CA LEU A 81 -3.89 15.72 -3.74
C LEU A 81 -3.41 14.36 -4.32
N PRO A 82 -3.90 13.21 -3.82
CA PRO A 82 -3.49 11.89 -4.31
C PRO A 82 -3.85 11.66 -5.79
N GLY A 83 -3.13 10.75 -6.44
CA GLY A 83 -3.46 10.26 -7.80
C GLY A 83 -2.53 10.71 -8.92
N ASP A 84 -1.57 11.61 -8.68
CA ASP A 84 -0.48 11.93 -9.62
C ASP A 84 0.80 12.33 -8.88
N PRO A 85 1.83 11.46 -8.80
CA PRO A 85 3.08 11.77 -8.10
C PRO A 85 3.96 12.81 -8.82
N LYS A 86 3.61 13.22 -10.05
CA LYS A 86 4.33 14.26 -10.79
C LYS A 86 3.83 15.67 -10.46
N ASP A 87 2.64 15.80 -9.85
CA ASP A 87 2.09 17.08 -9.43
C ASP A 87 2.83 17.60 -8.19
N LYS A 88 3.48 18.76 -8.33
CA LYS A 88 4.27 19.42 -7.29
C LYS A 88 3.67 20.75 -6.85
N GLU A 89 2.48 21.10 -7.34
CA GLU A 89 1.87 22.40 -7.02
C GLU A 89 1.20 22.37 -5.64
N ALA A 90 1.52 23.36 -4.81
CA ALA A 90 0.97 23.49 -3.46
C ALA A 90 -0.50 23.96 -3.48
N ARG A 91 -1.41 23.03 -3.80
CA ARG A 91 -2.83 23.32 -4.06
C ARG A 91 -3.80 22.57 -3.15
N TYR A 92 -3.31 21.69 -2.29
CA TYR A 92 -4.16 20.82 -1.50
C TYR A 92 -3.53 20.44 -0.16
N VAL A 93 -4.32 20.45 0.91
CA VAL A 93 -3.91 20.03 2.25
C VAL A 93 -5.12 19.48 3.00
N GLU A 94 -4.90 18.44 3.79
CA GLU A 94 -5.91 17.86 4.68
C GLU A 94 -5.40 17.76 6.11
N ALA A 95 -6.28 18.06 7.06
CA ALA A 95 -6.00 17.87 8.47
C ALA A 95 -7.22 17.38 9.25
N ALA A 96 -6.99 16.56 10.27
CA ALA A 96 -7.98 16.31 11.30
C ALA A 96 -7.91 17.45 12.33
N ILE A 97 -9.03 18.12 12.56
CA ILE A 97 -9.16 19.25 13.49
C ILE A 97 -10.42 19.03 14.31
N ASN A 98 -10.25 18.81 15.62
CA ASN A 98 -11.36 18.63 16.56
C ASN A 98 -12.39 17.56 16.12
N GLY A 99 -11.91 16.38 15.70
CA GLY A 99 -12.76 15.26 15.28
C GLY A 99 -13.42 15.40 13.89
N VAL A 100 -13.07 16.44 13.13
CA VAL A 100 -13.55 16.67 11.77
C VAL A 100 -12.37 16.72 10.80
N LEU A 101 -12.52 16.07 9.64
CA LEU A 101 -11.54 16.14 8.56
C LEU A 101 -11.80 17.40 7.70
N PHE A 102 -10.79 18.24 7.58
CA PHE A 102 -10.82 19.44 6.76
C PHE A 102 -9.89 19.29 5.57
N ALA A 103 -10.40 19.57 4.37
CA ALA A 103 -9.58 19.68 3.16
C ALA A 103 -9.59 21.13 2.66
N GLY A 104 -8.42 21.76 2.64
CA GLY A 104 -8.19 23.06 2.03
C GLY A 104 -7.67 22.90 0.60
N LEU A 105 -8.31 23.55 -0.37
CA LEU A 105 -7.92 23.42 -1.78
C LEU A 105 -7.84 24.74 -2.55
N TYR A 106 -6.98 24.77 -3.56
CA TYR A 106 -6.82 25.85 -4.52
C TYR A 106 -6.77 25.27 -5.95
N LEU A 107 -7.94 25.08 -6.54
CA LEU A 107 -8.10 24.39 -7.81
C LEU A 107 -7.46 25.19 -8.96
N PRO A 108 -6.77 24.57 -9.93
CA PRO A 108 -6.14 25.30 -11.04
C PRO A 108 -7.13 26.15 -11.86
N ASN A 109 -6.80 27.42 -12.12
CA ASN A 109 -7.64 28.34 -12.89
C ASN A 109 -7.98 27.83 -14.31
N GLY A 110 -6.97 27.33 -15.03
CA GLY A 110 -7.12 26.64 -16.32
C GLY A 110 -7.11 27.52 -17.57
N ASN A 111 -6.97 28.85 -17.48
CA ASN A 111 -6.87 29.71 -18.67
C ASN A 111 -5.45 29.72 -19.29
N PRO A 112 -5.32 29.86 -20.63
CA PRO A 112 -6.39 29.90 -21.62
C PRO A 112 -7.03 28.53 -21.86
N GLN A 113 -8.26 28.52 -22.36
CA GLN A 113 -9.00 27.32 -22.73
C GLN A 113 -9.37 27.38 -24.23
N PRO A 114 -9.20 26.28 -25.00
CA PRO A 114 -8.54 25.04 -24.60
C PRO A 114 -7.02 25.21 -24.46
N GLY A 115 -6.34 24.24 -23.86
CA GLY A 115 -4.88 24.22 -23.79
C GLY A 115 -4.34 23.43 -22.60
N PRO A 116 -3.01 23.30 -22.48
CA PRO A 116 -2.37 22.44 -21.46
C PRO A 116 -2.76 22.78 -20.01
N LYS A 117 -3.03 24.06 -19.72
CA LYS A 117 -3.50 24.52 -18.41
C LYS A 117 -4.94 24.09 -18.14
N PHE A 118 -5.80 24.08 -19.17
CA PHE A 118 -7.16 23.59 -19.07
C PHE A 118 -7.19 22.07 -18.91
N ASP A 119 -6.37 21.33 -19.66
CA ASP A 119 -6.25 19.88 -19.51
C ASP A 119 -5.75 19.50 -18.10
N TYR A 120 -4.80 20.27 -17.57
CA TYR A 120 -4.32 20.10 -16.20
C TYR A 120 -5.44 20.37 -15.18
N LYS A 121 -6.24 21.42 -15.36
CA LYS A 121 -7.43 21.68 -14.53
C LYS A 121 -8.38 20.49 -14.52
N LEU A 122 -8.71 19.92 -15.68
CA LEU A 122 -9.63 18.78 -15.78
C LEU A 122 -9.07 17.52 -15.10
N ARG A 123 -7.78 17.22 -15.28
CA ARG A 123 -7.12 16.10 -14.56
C ARG A 123 -7.07 16.32 -13.05
N TRP A 124 -6.87 17.57 -12.62
CA TRP A 124 -6.92 17.93 -11.21
C TRP A 124 -8.32 17.75 -10.63
N PHE A 125 -9.36 18.20 -11.36
CA PHE A 125 -10.77 18.00 -10.99
C PHE A 125 -11.13 16.52 -10.84
N GLU A 126 -10.70 15.66 -11.75
CA GLU A 126 -10.99 14.23 -11.67
C GLU A 126 -10.33 13.57 -10.45
N ARG A 127 -9.07 13.95 -10.13
CA ARG A 127 -8.44 13.51 -8.86
C ARG A 127 -9.20 14.03 -7.64
N MET A 128 -9.66 15.27 -7.67
CA MET A 128 -10.44 15.85 -6.58
C MET A 128 -11.79 15.14 -6.43
N ARG A 129 -12.44 14.76 -7.53
CA ARG A 129 -13.69 13.99 -7.53
C ARG A 129 -13.52 12.62 -6.87
N GLN A 130 -12.44 11.91 -7.22
CA GLN A 130 -12.11 10.61 -6.60
C GLN A 130 -11.77 10.77 -5.10
N ARG A 131 -11.05 11.84 -4.74
CA ARG A 131 -10.74 12.10 -3.33
C ARG A 131 -11.97 12.49 -2.52
N ALA A 132 -12.84 13.34 -3.07
CA ALA A 132 -14.13 13.68 -2.48
C ALA A 132 -15.00 12.42 -2.31
N GLU A 133 -15.00 11.51 -3.27
CA GLU A 133 -15.77 10.25 -3.18
C GLU A 133 -15.23 9.35 -2.06
N ALA A 134 -13.91 9.24 -1.92
CA ALA A 134 -13.27 8.48 -0.84
C ALA A 134 -13.54 9.12 0.54
N LEU A 135 -13.48 10.45 0.64
CA LEU A 135 -13.77 11.18 1.87
C LEU A 135 -15.26 11.05 2.24
N TRP A 136 -16.16 11.17 1.28
CA TRP A 136 -17.59 10.96 1.49
C TRP A 136 -17.89 9.53 1.96
N SER A 137 -17.28 8.54 1.30
CA SER A 137 -17.47 7.12 1.63
C SER A 137 -16.87 6.70 2.97
N SER A 138 -16.01 7.52 3.57
CA SER A 138 -15.46 7.26 4.90
C SER A 138 -16.50 7.33 6.02
N GLY A 139 -17.62 8.02 5.79
CA GLY A 139 -18.66 8.26 6.79
C GLY A 139 -18.25 9.22 7.92
N GLN A 140 -17.02 9.74 7.89
CA GLN A 140 -16.51 10.69 8.88
C GLN A 140 -17.06 12.10 8.63
N PRO A 141 -17.13 12.96 9.67
CA PRO A 141 -17.31 14.39 9.49
C PRO A 141 -16.21 14.99 8.62
N VAL A 142 -16.56 15.40 7.40
CA VAL A 142 -15.65 16.04 6.44
C VAL A 142 -16.20 17.38 5.96
N VAL A 143 -15.30 18.36 5.79
CA VAL A 143 -15.55 19.64 5.10
C VAL A 143 -14.48 19.89 4.04
N LEU A 144 -14.89 20.13 2.79
CA LEU A 144 -14.01 20.56 1.71
C LEU A 144 -14.22 22.06 1.50
N MET A 145 -13.16 22.86 1.52
CA MET A 145 -13.29 24.31 1.43
C MET A 145 -12.10 24.92 0.68
N GLY A 146 -12.38 25.95 -0.12
CA GLY A 146 -11.34 26.56 -0.93
C GLY A 146 -11.85 27.41 -2.07
N ASP A 147 -10.91 27.88 -2.88
CA ASP A 147 -11.17 28.44 -4.20
C ASP A 147 -11.16 27.31 -5.22
N TRP A 148 -12.36 27.01 -5.74
CA TRP A 148 -12.59 25.92 -6.68
C TRP A 148 -12.39 26.36 -8.13
N ASN A 149 -12.12 27.64 -8.39
CA ASN A 149 -11.93 28.18 -9.74
C ASN A 149 -12.97 27.64 -10.75
N VAL A 150 -14.23 27.54 -10.34
CA VAL A 150 -15.36 27.10 -11.17
C VAL A 150 -16.58 27.92 -10.80
N VAL A 151 -17.34 28.34 -11.79
CA VAL A 151 -18.64 29.01 -11.60
C VAL A 151 -19.71 27.95 -11.89
N PRO A 152 -20.38 27.36 -10.87
CA PRO A 152 -21.22 26.19 -11.06
C PRO A 152 -22.37 26.41 -12.05
N THR A 153 -23.05 27.54 -11.94
CA THR A 153 -24.22 27.90 -12.75
C THR A 153 -24.19 29.36 -13.17
N ASP A 154 -25.12 29.79 -14.03
CA ASP A 154 -25.24 31.20 -14.41
C ASP A 154 -25.82 32.09 -13.29
N ALA A 155 -26.37 31.50 -12.21
CA ALA A 155 -26.73 32.23 -11.01
C ALA A 155 -25.49 32.73 -10.23
N ASP A 156 -24.35 32.05 -10.42
CA ASP A 156 -23.09 32.27 -9.70
C ASP A 156 -22.22 33.36 -10.34
N ILE A 157 -22.72 34.07 -11.34
CA ILE A 157 -22.02 35.14 -12.04
C ILE A 157 -22.96 36.29 -12.39
N TYR A 158 -22.48 37.53 -12.26
CA TYR A 158 -23.26 38.71 -12.63
C TYR A 158 -23.65 38.75 -14.12
N LYS A 159 -22.72 38.44 -15.04
CA LYS A 159 -22.96 38.47 -16.50
C LYS A 159 -22.18 37.36 -17.24
N PRO A 160 -22.79 36.17 -17.43
CA PRO A 160 -22.18 35.00 -18.09
C PRO A 160 -21.53 35.30 -19.45
N ASP A 161 -22.20 36.09 -20.29
CA ASP A 161 -21.79 36.32 -21.68
C ASP A 161 -20.38 36.88 -21.83
N THR A 162 -19.92 37.66 -20.85
CA THR A 162 -18.60 38.29 -20.88
C THR A 162 -17.46 37.38 -20.44
N TRP A 163 -17.77 36.13 -20.06
CA TRP A 163 -16.84 35.14 -19.53
C TRP A 163 -16.94 33.78 -20.26
N ARG A 164 -17.64 33.70 -21.39
CA ARG A 164 -17.87 32.44 -22.11
C ARG A 164 -16.59 31.75 -22.59
N ASP A 165 -15.51 32.51 -22.81
CA ASP A 165 -14.19 31.96 -23.18
C ASP A 165 -13.31 31.62 -21.97
N ASN A 166 -13.78 31.88 -20.76
CA ASN A 166 -13.03 31.63 -19.54
C ASN A 166 -13.16 30.16 -19.12
N ALA A 167 -12.04 29.56 -18.71
CA ALA A 167 -11.96 28.20 -18.15
C ALA A 167 -12.89 27.95 -16.95
N LEU A 168 -13.33 28.99 -16.23
CA LEU A 168 -14.23 28.88 -15.07
C LEU A 168 -15.67 28.53 -15.44
N LEU A 169 -16.13 28.89 -16.65
CA LEU A 169 -17.51 28.73 -17.10
C LEU A 169 -17.70 27.61 -18.14
N GLN A 170 -16.61 26.94 -18.53
CA GLN A 170 -16.71 25.88 -19.51
C GLN A 170 -17.60 24.73 -19.01
N PRO A 171 -18.30 24.02 -19.92
CA PRO A 171 -19.14 22.88 -19.55
C PRO A 171 -18.39 21.83 -18.73
N ALA A 172 -17.16 21.47 -19.14
CA ALA A 172 -16.42 20.37 -18.50
C ALA A 172 -16.09 20.62 -17.00
N PRO A 173 -15.55 21.78 -16.56
CA PRO A 173 -15.41 22.08 -15.13
C PRO A 173 -16.74 22.17 -14.37
N ARG A 174 -17.82 22.70 -14.98
CA ARG A 174 -19.15 22.75 -14.36
C ARG A 174 -19.71 21.35 -14.11
N GLU A 175 -19.60 20.48 -15.11
CA GLU A 175 -19.97 19.06 -15.01
C GLU A 175 -19.13 18.33 -13.96
N ALA A 176 -17.83 18.60 -13.88
CA ALA A 176 -16.96 18.00 -12.88
C ALA A 176 -17.35 18.43 -11.45
N TYR A 177 -17.69 19.70 -11.24
CA TYR A 177 -18.18 20.19 -9.95
C TYR A 177 -19.55 19.59 -9.60
N ALA A 178 -20.48 19.54 -10.56
CA ALA A 178 -21.79 18.90 -10.39
C ALA A 178 -21.66 17.40 -10.05
N ALA A 179 -20.68 16.71 -10.65
CA ALA A 179 -20.39 15.31 -10.34
C ALA A 179 -19.92 15.13 -8.89
N ILE A 180 -19.16 16.07 -8.33
CA ILE A 180 -18.82 16.06 -6.91
C ILE A 180 -20.08 16.23 -6.06
N LEU A 181 -20.91 17.24 -6.33
CA LEU A 181 -22.17 17.44 -5.59
C LEU A 181 -23.09 16.22 -5.65
N SER A 182 -23.12 15.50 -6.78
CA SER A 182 -23.94 14.29 -6.96
C SER A 182 -23.57 13.13 -6.03
N GLN A 183 -22.40 13.18 -5.38
CA GLN A 183 -22.01 12.21 -4.33
C GLN A 183 -22.82 12.41 -3.04
N GLY A 184 -23.37 13.61 -2.83
CA GLY A 184 -24.20 13.98 -1.69
C GLY A 184 -23.71 15.21 -0.90
N TRP A 185 -22.60 15.83 -1.31
CA TRP A 185 -22.05 17.02 -0.66
C TRP A 185 -23.04 18.20 -0.70
N ALA A 186 -23.22 18.86 0.44
CA ALA A 186 -23.98 20.10 0.51
C ALA A 186 -23.05 21.31 0.31
N ASP A 187 -23.32 22.14 -0.70
CA ASP A 187 -22.70 23.47 -0.82
C ASP A 187 -23.35 24.42 0.20
N ALA A 188 -22.57 24.87 1.19
CA ALA A 188 -23.10 25.57 2.36
C ALA A 188 -23.82 26.88 2.02
N VAL A 189 -23.28 27.67 1.09
CA VAL A 189 -23.90 28.94 0.69
C VAL A 189 -25.20 28.67 -0.07
N GLN A 190 -25.18 27.73 -1.02
CA GLN A 190 -26.37 27.36 -1.78
C GLN A 190 -27.47 26.73 -0.90
N ALA A 191 -27.08 26.00 0.16
CA ALA A 191 -28.01 25.36 1.07
C ALA A 191 -28.78 26.37 1.94
N VAL A 192 -28.20 27.52 2.26
CA VAL A 192 -28.81 28.58 3.08
C VAL A 192 -29.48 29.64 2.21
N HIS A 193 -28.85 30.01 1.09
CA HIS A 193 -29.28 31.10 0.22
C HIS A 193 -29.53 30.61 -1.23
N PRO A 194 -30.53 29.75 -1.47
CA PRO A 194 -30.73 29.13 -2.78
C PRO A 194 -31.12 30.13 -3.88
N ASP A 195 -31.77 31.23 -3.51
CA ASP A 195 -32.34 32.23 -4.42
C ASP A 195 -31.54 33.55 -4.47
N GLU A 196 -30.49 33.69 -3.64
CA GLU A 196 -29.68 34.90 -3.59
C GLU A 196 -28.38 34.79 -4.40
N LYS A 197 -28.02 35.85 -5.12
CA LYS A 197 -26.75 35.93 -5.84
C LYS A 197 -25.65 36.45 -4.92
N LEU A 198 -24.99 35.54 -4.23
CA LEU A 198 -23.81 35.83 -3.42
C LEU A 198 -22.53 35.58 -4.21
N PHE A 199 -21.76 36.63 -4.49
CA PHE A 199 -20.46 36.52 -5.13
C PHE A 199 -19.35 36.44 -4.07
N THR A 200 -18.21 35.86 -4.45
CA THR A 200 -17.03 35.69 -3.59
C THR A 200 -15.79 36.35 -4.17
N PHE A 201 -15.81 36.69 -5.46
CA PHE A 201 -14.70 37.29 -6.21
C PHE A 201 -15.15 38.49 -7.06
N TRP A 202 -14.33 39.56 -7.06
CA TRP A 202 -14.52 40.76 -7.90
C TRP A 202 -13.18 41.29 -8.45
N ASP A 203 -13.00 41.18 -9.77
CA ASP A 203 -11.88 41.75 -10.51
C ASP A 203 -11.79 43.28 -10.31
N TYR A 204 -10.57 43.81 -10.13
CA TYR A 204 -10.32 45.24 -9.92
C TYR A 204 -10.68 46.13 -11.12
N ARG A 205 -10.83 45.56 -12.32
CA ARG A 205 -11.13 46.29 -13.56
C ARG A 205 -12.60 46.65 -13.64
N ARG A 206 -12.89 47.76 -14.34
CA ARG A 206 -14.25 48.21 -14.70
C ARG A 206 -15.20 48.43 -13.51
N LYS A 207 -14.65 48.78 -12.34
CA LYS A 207 -15.42 49.05 -11.10
C LYS A 207 -16.40 47.92 -10.75
N ARG A 208 -15.96 46.66 -10.89
CA ARG A 208 -16.82 45.49 -10.67
C ARG A 208 -17.19 45.31 -9.21
N TRP A 209 -16.33 45.72 -8.29
CA TRP A 209 -16.65 45.73 -6.86
C TRP A 209 -17.84 46.66 -6.56
N GLU A 210 -17.75 47.92 -7.00
CA GLU A 210 -18.75 48.97 -6.74
C GLU A 210 -20.12 48.66 -7.38
N ARG A 211 -20.10 47.90 -8.48
CA ARG A 211 -21.30 47.44 -9.19
C ARG A 211 -21.82 46.08 -8.72
N ASN A 212 -21.17 45.48 -7.73
CA ASN A 212 -21.39 44.10 -7.29
C ASN A 212 -21.40 43.08 -8.47
N ALA A 213 -20.53 43.28 -9.45
CA ALA A 213 -20.42 42.48 -10.67
C ALA A 213 -19.38 41.35 -10.52
N GLY A 214 -19.66 40.41 -9.63
CA GLY A 214 -18.74 39.35 -9.20
C GLY A 214 -19.02 37.95 -9.75
N LEU A 215 -18.27 36.98 -9.20
CA LEU A 215 -18.37 35.53 -9.41
C LEU A 215 -18.40 34.81 -8.06
N ARG A 216 -19.11 33.69 -7.96
CA ARG A 216 -18.98 32.73 -6.85
C ARG A 216 -18.09 31.57 -7.30
N ILE A 217 -16.89 31.52 -6.72
CA ILE A 217 -15.85 30.50 -7.03
C ILE A 217 -15.20 29.91 -5.78
N ASP A 218 -15.47 30.49 -4.61
CA ASP A 218 -15.07 29.96 -3.30
C ASP A 218 -16.26 29.20 -2.70
N HIS A 219 -16.06 27.91 -2.40
CA HIS A 219 -17.14 27.04 -1.94
C HIS A 219 -16.73 26.23 -0.72
N ILE A 220 -17.71 25.98 0.15
CA ILE A 220 -17.61 25.10 1.32
C ILE A 220 -18.59 23.95 1.11
N LEU A 221 -18.05 22.74 0.91
CA LEU A 221 -18.81 21.51 0.74
C LEU A 221 -18.78 20.70 2.04
N VAL A 222 -19.96 20.26 2.48
CA VAL A 222 -20.17 19.63 3.78
C VAL A 222 -20.70 18.20 3.61
N SER A 223 -20.10 17.26 4.35
CA SER A 223 -20.50 15.84 4.38
C SER A 223 -21.84 15.61 5.09
N ALA A 224 -22.50 14.47 4.86
CA ALA A 224 -23.81 14.12 5.46
C ALA A 224 -23.81 14.05 7.00
N SER A 225 -22.65 13.85 7.63
CA SER A 225 -22.46 13.82 9.08
C SER A 225 -22.49 15.19 9.74
N LEU A 226 -22.51 16.26 8.96
CA LEU A 226 -22.57 17.64 9.42
C LEU A 226 -23.78 18.35 8.81
N GLN A 227 -24.41 19.22 9.59
CA GLN A 227 -25.50 20.07 9.13
C GLN A 227 -25.00 21.52 9.03
N VAL A 228 -25.29 22.15 7.89
CA VAL A 228 -25.14 23.60 7.71
C VAL A 228 -26.28 24.30 8.45
N VAL A 229 -25.93 25.16 9.40
CA VAL A 229 -26.86 25.96 10.21
C VAL A 229 -27.06 27.32 9.56
N ASP A 230 -25.96 27.95 9.15
CA ASP A 230 -25.93 29.25 8.50
C ASP A 230 -24.70 29.34 7.61
N ALA A 231 -24.68 30.25 6.64
CA ALA A 231 -23.57 30.49 5.74
C ALA A 231 -23.64 31.89 5.15
N GLY A 232 -22.48 32.44 4.77
CA GLY A 232 -22.44 33.79 4.21
C GLY A 232 -21.09 34.17 3.62
N VAL A 233 -21.02 35.41 3.14
CA VAL A 233 -19.82 36.02 2.59
C VAL A 233 -19.57 37.34 3.29
N ASP A 234 -18.39 37.50 3.89
CA ASP A 234 -17.98 38.74 4.57
C ASP A 234 -17.52 39.78 3.52
N ARG A 235 -18.46 40.23 2.69
CA ARG A 235 -18.21 41.11 1.54
C ARG A 235 -17.42 42.36 1.89
N GLU A 236 -17.68 42.97 3.03
CA GLU A 236 -17.01 44.21 3.46
C GLU A 236 -15.48 44.08 3.52
N GLU A 237 -14.94 42.88 3.73
CA GLU A 237 -13.48 42.68 3.73
C GLU A 237 -12.85 42.91 2.35
N ARG A 238 -13.60 42.67 1.26
CA ARG A 238 -13.16 42.98 -0.11
C ARG A 238 -13.11 44.49 -0.37
N GLY A 239 -13.92 45.28 0.33
CA GLY A 239 -13.99 46.74 0.19
C GLY A 239 -12.83 47.50 0.85
N ARG A 240 -11.99 46.81 1.64
CA ARG A 240 -10.87 47.44 2.35
C ARG A 240 -9.70 47.77 1.41
N GLU A 241 -8.95 48.80 1.78
CA GLU A 241 -7.72 49.15 1.08
C GLU A 241 -6.72 47.99 1.11
N GLY A 242 -6.15 47.65 -0.05
CA GLY A 242 -5.19 46.55 -0.17
C GLY A 242 -5.78 45.13 -0.05
N ALA A 243 -7.11 44.97 0.03
CA ALA A 243 -7.78 43.68 0.17
C ALA A 243 -7.51 42.70 -0.98
N SER A 244 -7.77 41.42 -0.75
CA SER A 244 -7.82 40.40 -1.82
C SER A 244 -8.95 40.72 -2.79
N ASP A 245 -8.87 40.22 -4.03
CA ASP A 245 -10.00 40.20 -4.97
C ASP A 245 -11.13 39.24 -4.54
N HIS A 246 -10.87 38.42 -3.53
CA HIS A 246 -11.85 37.55 -2.87
C HIS A 246 -12.29 38.08 -1.49
N ALA A 247 -13.53 37.76 -1.11
CA ALA A 247 -14.05 37.93 0.25
C ALA A 247 -14.07 36.57 1.01
N PRO A 248 -13.92 36.56 2.34
CA PRO A 248 -14.08 35.34 3.14
C PRO A 248 -15.49 34.75 2.99
N VAL A 249 -15.55 33.45 2.71
CA VAL A 249 -16.79 32.66 2.74
C VAL A 249 -16.82 31.86 4.02
N TRP A 250 -17.94 31.83 4.73
CA TRP A 250 -18.05 31.10 5.99
C TRP A 250 -19.32 30.26 6.07
N ALA A 251 -19.28 29.25 6.93
CA ALA A 251 -20.41 28.40 7.28
C ALA A 251 -20.39 28.07 8.77
N GLU A 252 -21.57 28.01 9.39
CA GLU A 252 -21.77 27.48 10.73
C GLU A 252 -22.27 26.04 10.64
N LEU A 253 -21.53 25.13 11.28
CA LEU A 253 -21.75 23.70 11.19
C LEU A 253 -22.05 23.12 12.57
N ARG A 254 -22.93 22.12 12.61
CA ARG A 254 -23.16 21.27 13.78
C ARG A 254 -23.16 19.81 13.38
N ALA A 255 -22.98 18.91 14.34
CA ALA A 255 -23.16 17.49 14.09
C ALA A 255 -24.59 17.22 13.58
N ALA A 256 -24.72 16.44 12.53
CA ALA A 256 -26.04 16.05 12.05
C ALA A 256 -26.70 15.14 13.10
N PRO A 257 -28.00 15.34 13.43
CA PRO A 257 -28.70 14.43 14.32
C PRO A 257 -28.70 13.03 13.72
N PRO A 258 -28.61 11.96 14.54
CA PRO A 258 -28.72 10.59 14.04
C PRO A 258 -30.04 10.48 13.27
N LYS A 259 -29.98 10.02 12.01
CA LYS A 259 -31.20 9.77 11.23
C LYS A 259 -32.02 8.74 12.00
N ARG A 260 -33.06 9.21 12.70
CA ARG A 260 -34.12 8.33 13.21
C ARG A 260 -34.57 7.47 12.04
N ALA A 261 -34.49 6.16 12.20
CA ALA A 261 -35.10 5.22 11.27
C ALA A 261 -36.56 5.67 11.10
N ARG A 262 -36.89 6.21 9.93
CA ARG A 262 -38.27 6.57 9.59
C ARG A 262 -39.03 5.26 9.57
N ARG A 263 -39.83 5.00 10.61
CA ARG A 263 -40.93 4.03 10.54
C ARG A 263 -41.76 4.42 9.33
N THR A 264 -41.66 3.65 8.26
CA THR A 264 -42.62 3.70 7.17
C THR A 264 -43.94 3.20 7.74
N ALA A 265 -44.76 4.16 8.18
CA ALA A 265 -46.19 3.94 8.36
C ALA A 265 -46.75 3.52 6.99
N ALA A 266 -47.21 2.28 6.91
CA ALA A 266 -47.99 1.81 5.78
C ALA A 266 -49.22 2.72 5.65
N LYS A 267 -49.28 3.48 4.55
CA LYS A 267 -50.53 4.13 4.14
C LYS A 267 -51.41 3.06 3.52
N THR A 268 -52.41 2.66 4.28
CA THR A 268 -53.60 1.93 3.87
C THR A 268 -54.25 2.64 2.69
N VAL A 269 -54.28 2.01 1.52
CA VAL A 269 -55.22 2.37 0.44
C VAL A 269 -56.48 1.56 0.71
N GLN A 270 -57.53 2.26 1.16
CA GLN A 270 -58.88 1.70 1.22
C GLN A 270 -59.41 1.52 -0.21
N ALA A 271 -59.73 0.29 -0.59
CA ALA A 271 -60.72 -0.02 -1.61
C ALA A 271 -62.00 -0.51 -0.90
N PRO A 272 -63.20 -0.24 -1.44
CA PRO A 272 -64.43 -0.24 -0.66
C PRO A 272 -64.96 -1.65 -0.35
N PHE A 273 -65.63 -1.72 0.80
CA PHE A 273 -66.36 -2.84 1.37
C PHE A 273 -67.51 -3.32 0.45
N SER A 274 -67.68 -4.64 0.32
CA SER A 274 -69.00 -5.27 0.55
C SER A 274 -68.85 -6.73 1.00
N GLU A 275 -69.36 -6.97 2.21
CA GLU A 275 -70.06 -8.15 2.80
C GLU A 275 -70.23 -9.42 1.94
N THR A 276 -70.24 -10.68 2.44
CA THR A 276 -70.42 -11.34 3.75
C THR A 276 -69.95 -12.84 3.60
N PRO A 277 -70.01 -13.73 4.61
CA PRO A 277 -68.99 -14.75 4.85
C PRO A 277 -69.36 -16.18 4.37
N GLY A 278 -68.34 -17.00 4.09
CA GLY A 278 -68.54 -18.40 3.71
C GLY A 278 -67.38 -19.30 4.14
N ARG A 279 -67.63 -20.10 5.17
CA ARG A 279 -66.88 -21.26 5.67
C ARG A 279 -66.62 -22.27 4.53
N VAL A 280 -65.47 -22.94 4.50
CA VAL A 280 -65.31 -24.42 4.40
C VAL A 280 -63.84 -24.82 4.13
N VAL A 281 -63.37 -25.58 5.12
CA VAL A 281 -62.32 -26.61 5.21
C VAL A 281 -61.91 -27.34 3.91
N ALA A 282 -60.59 -27.39 3.73
CA ALA A 282 -59.71 -28.42 3.15
C ALA A 282 -60.09 -29.16 1.85
N LYS A 283 -59.15 -29.14 0.89
CA LYS A 283 -58.56 -30.38 0.34
C LYS A 283 -57.24 -30.13 -0.39
N THR A 284 -56.29 -30.99 -0.06
CA THR A 284 -55.01 -31.31 -0.73
C THR A 284 -55.11 -31.45 -2.25
N LYS A 285 -54.13 -30.90 -2.98
CA LYS A 285 -53.18 -31.63 -3.86
C LYS A 285 -52.46 -30.65 -4.80
N GLY A 286 -51.21 -30.98 -5.12
CA GLY A 286 -50.58 -30.60 -6.38
C GLY A 286 -49.34 -29.75 -6.22
N GLN A 287 -48.17 -30.40 -6.28
CA GLN A 287 -46.94 -29.76 -6.70
C GLN A 287 -47.20 -29.03 -8.03
N ALA A 288 -46.94 -27.73 -8.08
CA ALA A 288 -46.89 -26.95 -9.30
C ALA A 288 -45.46 -26.47 -9.52
N ALA A 289 -44.92 -26.81 -10.68
CA ALA A 289 -43.58 -26.44 -11.14
C ALA A 289 -43.42 -24.92 -11.29
N ALA A 290 -42.20 -24.43 -11.01
CA ALA A 290 -41.81 -23.03 -11.10
C ALA A 290 -41.80 -22.51 -12.56
N LYS A 291 -42.07 -21.21 -12.73
CA LYS A 291 -42.18 -20.52 -14.03
C LYS A 291 -40.83 -20.41 -14.78
N PRO A 292 -40.81 -20.31 -16.12
CA PRO A 292 -39.60 -20.37 -16.96
C PRO A 292 -38.65 -19.16 -16.91
N GLY A 293 -38.86 -18.20 -16.00
CA GLY A 293 -38.02 -16.99 -15.86
C GLY A 293 -37.07 -16.99 -14.66
N ASP A 294 -37.24 -17.93 -13.72
CA ASP A 294 -36.54 -17.96 -12.43
C ASP A 294 -35.46 -19.05 -12.34
N GLN A 295 -34.89 -19.48 -13.47
CA GLN A 295 -33.79 -20.44 -13.47
C GLN A 295 -32.42 -19.73 -13.38
N PRO A 296 -31.59 -20.01 -12.35
CA PRO A 296 -30.29 -19.34 -12.12
C PRO A 296 -29.36 -19.32 -13.35
N LEU A 297 -29.36 -20.38 -14.16
CA LEU A 297 -28.48 -20.55 -15.32
C LEU A 297 -29.07 -20.06 -16.66
N ALA A 298 -30.26 -19.44 -16.67
CA ALA A 298 -30.90 -19.01 -17.91
C ALA A 298 -30.04 -17.99 -18.70
N ARG A 299 -29.40 -17.04 -18.01
CA ARG A 299 -28.49 -16.07 -18.64
C ARG A 299 -27.21 -16.72 -19.15
N TYR A 300 -26.72 -17.76 -18.48
CA TYR A 300 -25.55 -18.53 -18.92
C TYR A 300 -25.85 -19.22 -20.26
N ASN A 301 -26.93 -20.01 -20.30
CA ASN A 301 -27.34 -20.76 -21.49
C ASN A 301 -27.67 -19.84 -22.69
N ALA A 302 -28.34 -18.71 -22.46
CA ALA A 302 -28.70 -17.78 -23.54
C ALA A 302 -27.49 -17.10 -24.22
N LYS A 303 -26.33 -17.05 -23.57
CA LYS A 303 -25.12 -16.40 -24.09
C LYS A 303 -24.21 -17.33 -24.89
N ARG A 304 -24.43 -18.66 -24.88
CA ARG A 304 -23.57 -19.66 -25.53
C ARG A 304 -24.27 -20.34 -26.69
N ASN A 305 -23.47 -20.71 -27.69
CA ASN A 305 -23.86 -21.67 -28.70
C ASN A 305 -23.07 -22.97 -28.54
N PHE A 306 -23.67 -23.96 -27.87
CA PHE A 306 -23.05 -25.25 -27.53
C PHE A 306 -22.75 -26.14 -28.76
N THR A 307 -23.18 -25.75 -29.97
CA THR A 307 -22.73 -26.42 -31.20
C THR A 307 -21.35 -25.94 -31.67
N LYS A 308 -20.86 -24.81 -31.12
CA LYS A 308 -19.59 -24.18 -31.49
C LYS A 308 -18.58 -24.15 -30.35
N THR A 309 -19.04 -23.91 -29.13
CA THR A 309 -18.18 -23.91 -27.94
C THR A 309 -18.13 -25.30 -27.31
N ALA A 310 -16.98 -25.67 -26.74
CA ALA A 310 -16.81 -26.89 -25.97
C ALA A 310 -17.22 -26.73 -24.49
N GLU A 311 -17.77 -25.57 -24.13
CA GLU A 311 -18.28 -25.31 -22.78
C GLU A 311 -19.51 -26.19 -22.46
N PRO A 312 -19.68 -26.66 -21.21
CA PRO A 312 -20.82 -27.49 -20.81
C PRO A 312 -22.15 -26.72 -20.83
N ALA A 313 -23.24 -27.39 -21.20
CA ALA A 313 -24.58 -26.82 -21.11
C ALA A 313 -25.03 -26.68 -19.64
N GLY A 314 -25.70 -25.57 -19.31
CA GLY A 314 -26.08 -25.26 -17.94
C GLY A 314 -27.29 -26.09 -17.48
N ALA A 315 -27.05 -27.05 -16.59
CA ALA A 315 -28.06 -27.71 -15.77
C ALA A 315 -27.81 -27.40 -14.30
N VAL A 316 -28.85 -27.07 -13.54
CA VAL A 316 -28.75 -26.94 -12.08
C VAL A 316 -28.69 -28.34 -11.51
N GLN A 317 -27.59 -28.70 -10.84
CA GLN A 317 -27.54 -29.97 -10.14
C GLN A 317 -28.38 -29.87 -8.86
N PRO A 318 -29.34 -30.77 -8.60
CA PRO A 318 -30.05 -30.79 -7.33
C PRO A 318 -29.03 -31.03 -6.22
N GLY A 319 -28.98 -30.09 -5.26
CA GLY A 319 -28.00 -30.11 -4.18
C GLY A 319 -28.09 -31.41 -3.38
N THR A 320 -27.27 -32.40 -3.74
CA THR A 320 -26.90 -33.48 -2.84
C THR A 320 -25.85 -32.89 -1.93
N ALA A 321 -26.31 -32.13 -0.94
CA ALA A 321 -25.48 -31.66 0.15
C ALA A 321 -25.02 -32.87 0.96
N ASN A 322 -23.98 -33.53 0.49
CA ASN A 322 -23.15 -34.34 1.36
C ASN A 322 -22.43 -33.33 2.25
N ARG A 323 -23.03 -33.02 3.41
CA ARG A 323 -22.55 -32.01 4.37
C ARG A 323 -21.09 -32.21 4.80
N ASP A 324 -20.51 -33.37 4.49
CA ASP A 324 -19.13 -33.75 4.81
C ASP A 324 -18.06 -33.29 3.79
N GLN A 325 -18.40 -32.72 2.61
CA GLN A 325 -17.41 -32.38 1.56
C GLN A 325 -17.04 -30.89 1.39
N GLY A 326 -17.70 -29.95 2.10
CA GLY A 326 -17.41 -28.51 2.01
C GLY A 326 -17.89 -27.84 0.70
N LEU A 327 -17.93 -26.51 0.64
CA LEU A 327 -18.32 -25.76 -0.57
C LEU A 327 -17.12 -25.59 -1.50
N HIS A 328 -17.25 -25.84 -2.81
CA HIS A 328 -16.13 -25.73 -3.74
C HIS A 328 -15.94 -24.33 -4.31
N PHE A 329 -14.69 -24.01 -4.66
CA PHE A 329 -14.38 -22.84 -5.48
C PHE A 329 -13.46 -23.22 -6.63
N VAL A 330 -13.56 -22.46 -7.72
CA VAL A 330 -12.61 -22.52 -8.84
C VAL A 330 -12.19 -21.10 -9.22
N ILE A 331 -10.93 -20.94 -9.60
CA ILE A 331 -10.42 -19.73 -10.23
C ILE A 331 -9.90 -20.09 -11.61
N GLN A 332 -10.56 -19.58 -12.65
CA GLN A 332 -10.13 -19.79 -14.03
C GLN A 332 -9.34 -18.59 -14.53
N LYS A 333 -8.20 -18.82 -15.17
CA LYS A 333 -7.42 -17.77 -15.82
C LYS A 333 -7.82 -17.73 -17.29
N HIS A 334 -8.31 -16.59 -17.73
CA HIS A 334 -8.95 -16.44 -19.03
C HIS A 334 -8.24 -15.39 -19.89
N TRP A 335 -7.57 -15.84 -20.94
CA TRP A 335 -6.98 -15.00 -21.98
C TRP A 335 -7.99 -14.72 -23.10
N ALA A 336 -8.91 -13.82 -22.83
CA ALA A 336 -9.83 -13.26 -23.83
C ALA A 336 -9.17 -12.07 -24.56
N SER A 337 -9.95 -11.04 -24.91
CA SER A 337 -9.40 -9.75 -25.40
C SER A 337 -8.42 -9.11 -24.40
N ARG A 338 -8.60 -9.39 -23.11
CA ARG A 338 -7.69 -9.05 -22.01
C ARG A 338 -7.63 -10.24 -21.05
N LEU A 339 -6.47 -10.44 -20.44
CA LEU A 339 -6.31 -11.43 -19.39
C LEU A 339 -7.11 -11.01 -18.15
N HIS A 340 -7.81 -11.96 -17.55
CA HIS A 340 -8.49 -11.81 -16.26
C HIS A 340 -8.59 -13.17 -15.55
N TYR A 341 -8.98 -13.12 -14.27
CA TYR A 341 -9.17 -14.29 -13.44
C TYR A 341 -10.61 -14.34 -12.97
N ASP A 342 -11.29 -15.41 -13.33
CA ASP A 342 -12.66 -15.69 -13.02
C ASP A 342 -12.74 -16.45 -11.69
N VAL A 343 -13.06 -15.76 -10.60
CA VAL A 343 -13.24 -16.36 -9.26
C VAL A 343 -14.68 -16.81 -9.12
N ARG A 344 -14.88 -18.08 -8.78
CA ARG A 344 -16.21 -18.71 -8.72
C ARG A 344 -16.39 -19.47 -7.43
N LEU A 345 -17.49 -19.22 -6.74
CA LEU A 345 -17.85 -19.85 -5.47
C LEU A 345 -19.13 -20.67 -5.64
N GLU A 346 -19.09 -21.94 -5.27
CA GLU A 346 -20.29 -22.78 -5.26
C GLU A 346 -21.26 -22.31 -4.18
N LEU A 347 -22.51 -22.04 -4.57
CA LEU A 347 -23.61 -21.72 -3.68
C LEU A 347 -24.94 -22.08 -4.34
N ASP A 348 -25.82 -22.76 -3.60
CA ASP A 348 -27.18 -23.12 -4.06
C ASP A 348 -27.23 -23.87 -5.42
N GLY A 349 -26.24 -24.74 -5.67
CA GLY A 349 -26.18 -25.59 -6.86
C GLY A 349 -25.65 -24.90 -8.13
N VAL A 350 -25.10 -23.68 -8.00
CA VAL A 350 -24.47 -22.92 -9.08
C VAL A 350 -23.15 -22.29 -8.61
N MET A 351 -22.38 -21.75 -9.57
CA MET A 351 -21.12 -21.06 -9.32
C MET A 351 -21.30 -19.54 -9.42
N VAL A 352 -21.43 -18.87 -8.28
CA VAL A 352 -21.49 -17.40 -8.18
C VAL A 352 -20.14 -16.81 -8.58
N SER A 353 -20.12 -15.89 -9.54
CA SER A 353 -18.93 -15.66 -10.37
C SER A 353 -18.50 -14.20 -10.49
N TRP A 354 -17.20 -13.93 -10.36
CA TRP A 354 -16.59 -12.62 -10.57
C TRP A 354 -15.40 -12.67 -11.51
N ALA A 355 -15.34 -11.74 -12.47
CA ALA A 355 -14.15 -11.47 -13.26
C ALA A 355 -13.23 -10.48 -12.52
N VAL A 356 -12.00 -10.88 -12.22
CA VAL A 356 -10.96 -10.13 -11.50
C VAL A 356 -9.80 -9.82 -12.46
N PRO A 357 -9.75 -8.63 -13.10
CA PRO A 357 -8.80 -8.35 -14.19
C PRO A 357 -7.33 -8.46 -13.82
N LYS A 358 -6.97 -8.14 -12.58
CA LYS A 358 -5.59 -8.19 -12.06
C LYS A 358 -5.29 -9.46 -11.25
N GLY A 359 -6.27 -10.36 -11.14
CA GLY A 359 -6.20 -11.59 -10.36
C GLY A 359 -6.03 -11.41 -8.85
N PRO A 360 -5.93 -12.52 -8.09
CA PRO A 360 -5.76 -12.51 -6.64
C PRO A 360 -4.38 -11.97 -6.20
N SER A 361 -4.28 -11.43 -4.99
CA SER A 361 -3.00 -11.03 -4.40
C SER A 361 -2.98 -11.32 -2.90
N PHE A 362 -1.91 -11.95 -2.41
CA PHE A 362 -1.68 -12.13 -0.98
C PHE A 362 -1.30 -10.84 -0.25
N ASP A 363 -1.08 -9.73 -0.97
CA ASP A 363 -0.77 -8.43 -0.39
C ASP A 363 -2.05 -7.72 0.06
N PRO A 364 -2.26 -7.51 1.36
CA PRO A 364 -3.47 -6.84 1.84
C PRO A 364 -3.59 -5.36 1.42
N ALA A 365 -2.52 -4.75 0.91
CA ALA A 365 -2.57 -3.41 0.33
C ALA A 365 -3.15 -3.41 -1.10
N ARG A 366 -3.23 -4.58 -1.77
CA ARG A 366 -3.74 -4.73 -3.13
C ARG A 366 -5.24 -5.06 -3.12
N LYS A 367 -6.05 -4.02 -3.29
CA LYS A 367 -7.50 -4.15 -3.49
C LYS A 367 -7.82 -4.39 -4.96
N GLN A 368 -8.21 -5.61 -5.31
CA GLN A 368 -8.45 -6.01 -6.70
C GLN A 368 -9.90 -5.74 -7.10
N MET A 369 -10.11 -5.08 -8.23
CA MET A 369 -11.46 -4.94 -8.79
C MET A 369 -11.99 -6.31 -9.20
N ALA A 370 -13.24 -6.61 -8.85
CA ALA A 370 -13.96 -7.81 -9.19
C ALA A 370 -15.31 -7.41 -9.80
N ILE A 371 -15.67 -7.95 -10.96
CA ILE A 371 -16.92 -7.64 -11.64
C ILE A 371 -17.80 -8.87 -11.58
N HIS A 372 -18.96 -8.78 -10.94
CA HIS A 372 -19.90 -9.88 -10.85
C HIS A 372 -20.52 -10.15 -12.23
N VAL A 373 -20.40 -11.40 -12.68
CA VAL A 373 -20.89 -11.90 -13.99
C VAL A 373 -22.03 -12.89 -13.77
N GLU A 374 -22.57 -13.49 -14.84
CA GLU A 374 -23.59 -14.54 -14.68
C GLU A 374 -23.08 -15.76 -13.89
N ASP A 375 -24.00 -16.44 -13.22
CA ASP A 375 -23.70 -17.72 -12.56
C ASP A 375 -23.34 -18.79 -13.60
N HIS A 376 -22.44 -19.70 -13.22
CA HIS A 376 -21.98 -20.79 -14.08
C HIS A 376 -22.44 -22.14 -13.53
N PRO A 377 -22.60 -23.18 -14.38
CA PRO A 377 -22.87 -24.53 -13.91
C PRO A 377 -21.66 -25.09 -13.16
N VAL A 378 -21.90 -25.96 -12.18
CA VAL A 378 -20.83 -26.64 -11.41
C VAL A 378 -19.92 -27.47 -12.33
N ASP A 379 -20.46 -28.06 -13.39
CA ASP A 379 -19.69 -28.80 -14.41
C ASP A 379 -18.64 -27.95 -15.13
N TYR A 380 -18.73 -26.62 -15.04
CA TYR A 380 -17.74 -25.70 -15.60
C TYR A 380 -16.41 -25.70 -14.82
N ASN A 381 -16.39 -26.24 -13.60
CA ASN A 381 -15.24 -26.17 -12.70
C ASN A 381 -13.98 -26.87 -13.25
N THR A 382 -14.14 -27.83 -14.16
CA THR A 382 -13.03 -28.58 -14.76
C THR A 382 -12.71 -28.15 -16.20
N PHE A 383 -13.36 -27.10 -16.71
CA PHE A 383 -13.18 -26.69 -18.10
C PHE A 383 -11.83 -25.98 -18.34
N GLU A 384 -11.02 -26.54 -19.24
CA GLU A 384 -9.86 -25.91 -19.87
C GLU A 384 -9.96 -26.05 -21.39
N GLY A 385 -9.65 -24.98 -22.13
CA GLY A 385 -9.75 -25.03 -23.58
C GLY A 385 -9.71 -23.68 -24.28
N ALA A 386 -9.90 -23.70 -25.59
CA ALA A 386 -10.03 -22.51 -26.42
C ALA A 386 -11.49 -22.29 -26.82
N ILE A 387 -12.06 -21.16 -26.41
CA ILE A 387 -13.37 -20.69 -26.84
C ILE A 387 -13.19 -19.97 -28.20
N PRO A 388 -13.91 -20.37 -29.26
CA PRO A 388 -13.71 -19.82 -30.60
C PRO A 388 -13.83 -18.30 -30.68
N LYS A 389 -13.06 -17.68 -31.58
CA LYS A 389 -13.11 -16.24 -31.83
C LYS A 389 -14.49 -15.83 -32.35
N GLY A 390 -15.09 -14.82 -31.74
CA GLY A 390 -16.43 -14.32 -32.08
C GLY A 390 -17.54 -14.86 -31.19
N GLU A 391 -17.29 -15.94 -30.44
CA GLU A 391 -18.18 -16.42 -29.40
C GLU A 391 -18.02 -15.59 -28.11
N TYR A 392 -19.04 -15.61 -27.24
CA TYR A 392 -19.01 -14.89 -25.97
C TYR A 392 -17.89 -15.45 -25.08
N GLY A 393 -16.96 -14.59 -24.64
CA GLY A 393 -15.78 -15.05 -23.90
C GLY A 393 -14.73 -15.73 -24.78
N GLY A 394 -14.69 -15.49 -26.10
CA GLY A 394 -13.65 -16.05 -26.97
C GLY A 394 -12.23 -15.79 -26.45
N GLY A 395 -11.44 -16.86 -26.32
CA GLY A 395 -10.16 -16.84 -25.61
C GLY A 395 -9.71 -18.22 -25.14
N LYS A 396 -8.51 -18.30 -24.55
CA LYS A 396 -8.03 -19.53 -23.89
C LYS A 396 -8.34 -19.48 -22.39
N VAL A 397 -8.81 -20.59 -21.84
CA VAL A 397 -9.17 -20.76 -20.42
C VAL A 397 -8.37 -21.90 -19.82
N ILE A 398 -7.83 -21.69 -18.63
CA ILE A 398 -7.24 -22.73 -17.78
C ILE A 398 -7.79 -22.62 -16.35
N VAL A 399 -7.81 -23.73 -15.60
CA VAL A 399 -8.11 -23.76 -14.17
C VAL A 399 -6.84 -23.38 -13.42
N TRP A 400 -6.79 -22.15 -12.94
CA TRP A 400 -5.63 -21.58 -12.27
C TRP A 400 -5.57 -21.95 -10.78
N ASP A 401 -6.71 -22.07 -10.11
CA ASP A 401 -6.78 -22.60 -8.74
C ASP A 401 -8.11 -23.32 -8.52
N GLN A 402 -8.13 -24.26 -7.59
CA GLN A 402 -9.35 -24.94 -7.15
C GLN A 402 -9.18 -25.45 -5.73
N GLY A 403 -10.31 -25.63 -5.03
CA GLY A 403 -10.33 -26.19 -3.69
C GLY A 403 -11.69 -26.02 -3.03
N THR A 404 -11.69 -25.93 -1.71
CA THR A 404 -12.89 -25.62 -0.91
C THR A 404 -12.81 -24.23 -0.31
N TRP A 405 -13.96 -23.67 0.04
CA TRP A 405 -14.05 -22.39 0.73
C TRP A 405 -15.05 -22.48 1.90
N GLU A 406 -14.79 -21.69 2.93
CA GLU A 406 -15.64 -21.61 4.12
C GLU A 406 -16.13 -20.18 4.32
N PRO A 407 -17.45 -19.92 4.37
CA PRO A 407 -17.98 -18.59 4.63
C PRO A 407 -17.75 -18.18 6.09
N VAL A 408 -17.45 -16.90 6.31
CA VAL A 408 -17.54 -16.27 7.63
C VAL A 408 -18.91 -15.61 7.76
N GLY A 409 -19.83 -16.27 8.47
CA GLY A 409 -21.25 -15.90 8.56
C GLY A 409 -22.11 -16.54 7.46
N ASP A 410 -23.32 -16.03 7.24
CA ASP A 410 -24.18 -16.52 6.14
C ASP A 410 -23.76 -15.90 4.80
N PRO A 411 -23.32 -16.70 3.81
CA PRO A 411 -22.92 -16.17 2.51
C PRO A 411 -24.05 -15.50 1.72
N ARG A 412 -25.32 -15.86 1.96
CA ARG A 412 -26.48 -15.24 1.29
C ARG A 412 -26.71 -13.83 1.79
N GLU A 413 -26.63 -13.64 3.10
CA GLU A 413 -26.69 -12.30 3.71
C GLU A 413 -25.49 -11.46 3.30
N GLY A 414 -24.29 -12.06 3.24
CA GLY A 414 -23.08 -11.40 2.77
C GLY A 414 -23.19 -10.94 1.31
N LEU A 415 -23.72 -11.77 0.42
CA LEU A 415 -23.99 -11.40 -0.97
C LEU A 415 -25.01 -10.27 -1.06
N ALA A 416 -26.14 -10.36 -0.34
CA ALA A 416 -27.20 -9.36 -0.35
C ALA A 416 -26.75 -8.00 0.21
N SER A 417 -26.00 -8.00 1.31
CA SER A 417 -25.46 -6.81 1.96
C SER A 417 -24.24 -6.22 1.24
N GLY A 418 -23.66 -6.95 0.30
CA GLY A 418 -22.48 -6.50 -0.45
C GLY A 418 -21.17 -6.68 0.31
N LYS A 419 -21.09 -7.61 1.26
CA LYS A 419 -19.88 -7.91 2.01
C LYS A 419 -19.80 -9.41 2.29
N LEU A 420 -18.93 -10.12 1.56
CA LEU A 420 -18.70 -11.56 1.72
C LEU A 420 -17.28 -11.79 2.23
N VAL A 421 -17.16 -12.42 3.39
CA VAL A 421 -15.88 -12.79 4.01
C VAL A 421 -15.77 -14.30 4.01
N LEU A 422 -14.61 -14.84 3.61
CA LEU A 422 -14.44 -16.29 3.45
C LEU A 422 -12.99 -16.74 3.60
N HIS A 423 -12.81 -18.01 3.94
CA HIS A 423 -11.54 -18.72 3.89
C HIS A 423 -11.42 -19.50 2.57
N PHE A 424 -10.26 -19.41 1.90
CA PHE A 424 -9.92 -20.30 0.80
C PHE A 424 -9.02 -21.42 1.30
N HIS A 425 -9.30 -22.64 0.84
CA HIS A 425 -8.48 -23.84 1.00
C HIS A 425 -8.13 -24.36 -0.40
N GLY A 426 -7.23 -23.66 -1.08
CA GLY A 426 -6.86 -23.88 -2.47
C GLY A 426 -5.49 -24.49 -2.67
N GLN A 427 -5.21 -24.86 -3.92
CA GLN A 427 -3.87 -25.23 -4.35
C GLN A 427 -2.95 -24.02 -4.52
N LYS A 428 -3.46 -22.80 -4.67
CA LYS A 428 -2.65 -21.56 -4.74
C LYS A 428 -3.07 -20.47 -3.76
N LEU A 429 -4.36 -20.36 -3.44
CA LEU A 429 -4.87 -19.43 -2.45
C LEU A 429 -5.16 -20.13 -1.13
N ALA A 430 -4.82 -19.49 -0.02
CA ALA A 430 -5.13 -19.95 1.33
C ALA A 430 -5.54 -18.80 2.25
N GLY A 431 -6.20 -19.14 3.36
CA GLY A 431 -6.54 -18.24 4.46
C GLY A 431 -7.71 -17.30 4.16
N LEU A 432 -7.80 -16.20 4.89
CA LEU A 432 -8.95 -15.29 4.92
C LEU A 432 -8.91 -14.21 3.82
N TRP A 433 -10.05 -14.02 3.14
CA TRP A 433 -10.28 -13.07 2.03
C TRP A 433 -11.62 -12.35 2.18
N GLU A 434 -11.80 -11.28 1.42
CA GLU A 434 -13.02 -10.47 1.45
C GLU A 434 -13.40 -9.92 0.08
N PHE A 435 -14.70 -9.98 -0.21
CA PHE A 435 -15.39 -9.28 -1.29
C PHE A 435 -16.25 -8.15 -0.72
N VAL A 436 -16.11 -6.94 -1.24
CA VAL A 436 -16.93 -5.77 -0.88
C VAL A 436 -17.55 -5.16 -2.13
N ARG A 437 -18.87 -5.09 -2.20
CA ARG A 437 -19.61 -4.45 -3.29
C ARG A 437 -19.46 -2.93 -3.19
N ILE A 438 -19.11 -2.32 -4.31
CA ILE A 438 -18.96 -0.85 -4.43
C ILE A 438 -20.02 -0.23 -5.32
N SER A 439 -20.74 -1.03 -6.12
CA SER A 439 -21.93 -0.62 -6.85
C SER A 439 -23.18 -0.56 -5.97
N LYS A 440 -24.04 0.44 -6.20
CA LYS A 440 -25.38 0.48 -5.59
C LYS A 440 -26.23 -0.70 -6.12
N PRO A 441 -26.96 -1.44 -5.25
CA PRO A 441 -27.86 -2.50 -5.68
C PRO A 441 -28.85 -1.99 -6.75
N GLY A 442 -28.94 -2.68 -7.90
CA GLY A 442 -29.84 -2.33 -9.01
C GLY A 442 -29.35 -1.28 -10.01
N ALA A 443 -28.08 -0.85 -9.94
CA ALA A 443 -27.51 0.07 -10.94
C ALA A 443 -27.45 -0.56 -12.35
N LYS A 444 -27.75 0.23 -13.41
CA LYS A 444 -27.80 -0.22 -14.82
C LYS A 444 -26.43 -0.58 -15.44
N LYS A 445 -25.31 -0.43 -14.71
CA LYS A 445 -23.96 -0.82 -15.15
C LYS A 445 -23.38 -1.83 -14.16
N GLN A 446 -22.62 -2.79 -14.71
CA GLN A 446 -21.93 -3.94 -14.09
C GLN A 446 -21.80 -3.88 -12.56
N ASP A 447 -22.24 -4.93 -11.87
CA ASP A 447 -22.17 -5.04 -10.41
C ASP A 447 -20.71 -5.22 -9.98
N GLN A 448 -20.11 -4.15 -9.44
CA GLN A 448 -18.70 -4.02 -9.13
C GLN A 448 -18.42 -4.29 -7.66
N TRP A 449 -17.36 -5.04 -7.42
CA TRP A 449 -16.87 -5.50 -6.14
C TRP A 449 -15.36 -5.26 -6.03
N ILE A 450 -14.84 -5.33 -4.80
CA ILE A 450 -13.42 -5.36 -4.50
C ILE A 450 -13.12 -6.69 -3.83
N PHE A 451 -12.15 -7.44 -4.36
CA PHE A 451 -11.63 -8.69 -3.83
C PHE A 451 -10.21 -8.49 -3.28
N PHE A 452 -9.95 -8.89 -2.03
CA PHE A 452 -8.62 -8.70 -1.42
C PHE A 452 -8.33 -9.64 -0.25
N LYS A 453 -7.04 -9.82 0.02
CA LYS A 453 -6.54 -10.55 1.18
C LYS A 453 -6.74 -9.72 2.46
N LYS A 454 -7.28 -10.34 3.52
CA LYS A 454 -7.45 -9.65 4.81
C LYS A 454 -6.10 -9.32 5.45
N ARG A 455 -5.98 -8.11 6.01
CA ARG A 455 -4.78 -7.66 6.74
C ARG A 455 -4.57 -8.52 8.00
N GLY A 456 -3.34 -9.00 8.16
CA GLY A 456 -2.90 -9.78 9.32
C GLY A 456 -3.25 -11.27 9.29
N ASP A 457 -3.83 -11.77 8.19
CA ASP A 457 -3.97 -13.21 7.97
C ASP A 457 -2.59 -13.89 7.86
N ALA A 458 -2.48 -15.13 8.34
CA ALA A 458 -1.21 -15.88 8.38
C ALA A 458 -0.54 -16.05 7.01
N TRP A 459 -1.33 -16.04 5.93
CA TRP A 459 -0.87 -16.17 4.55
C TRP A 459 -0.65 -14.82 3.85
N ALA A 460 -0.92 -13.69 4.52
CA ALA A 460 -0.72 -12.37 3.94
C ALA A 460 0.77 -12.09 3.72
N ARG A 461 1.14 -11.69 2.50
CA ARG A 461 2.53 -11.44 2.09
C ARG A 461 2.59 -10.19 1.21
N PRO A 462 3.47 -9.21 1.46
CA PRO A 462 3.62 -8.04 0.59
C PRO A 462 3.93 -8.43 -0.86
N SER A 463 3.46 -7.62 -1.83
CA SER A 463 3.67 -7.90 -3.25
C SER A 463 5.16 -7.94 -3.61
N THR A 464 6.03 -7.27 -2.85
CA THR A 464 7.49 -7.28 -3.02
C THR A 464 8.14 -8.60 -2.65
N ASP A 465 7.46 -9.38 -1.81
CA ASP A 465 8.00 -10.62 -1.24
C ASP A 465 7.45 -11.81 -2.02
N TYR A 466 6.13 -11.80 -2.27
CA TYR A 466 5.47 -12.88 -3.00
C TYR A 466 4.35 -12.36 -3.91
N ASP A 467 4.39 -12.75 -5.18
CA ASP A 467 3.32 -12.54 -6.15
C ASP A 467 2.89 -13.90 -6.70
N VAL A 468 1.73 -14.38 -6.24
CA VAL A 468 1.21 -15.71 -6.55
C VAL A 468 0.93 -15.90 -8.04
N ILE A 469 0.54 -14.84 -8.76
CA ILE A 469 0.25 -14.90 -10.18
C ILE A 469 1.54 -15.12 -10.97
N ALA A 470 2.59 -14.39 -10.61
CA ALA A 470 3.90 -14.53 -11.25
C ALA A 470 4.59 -15.85 -10.87
N ALA A 471 4.47 -16.26 -9.62
CA ALA A 471 5.11 -17.46 -9.10
C ALA A 471 4.43 -18.75 -9.58
N LEU A 472 3.10 -18.78 -9.66
CA LEU A 472 2.30 -19.96 -9.96
C LEU A 472 1.28 -19.68 -11.09
N PRO A 473 1.71 -19.40 -12.33
CA PRO A 473 0.83 -18.95 -13.40
C PRO A 473 0.06 -20.08 -14.13
N ASP A 474 0.46 -21.35 -13.97
CA ASP A 474 0.02 -22.48 -14.80
C ASP A 474 -1.26 -23.17 -14.29
N SER A 475 -1.77 -24.17 -15.02
CA SER A 475 -2.97 -24.92 -14.61
C SER A 475 -2.71 -25.85 -13.43
N VAL A 476 -3.65 -25.92 -12.48
CA VAL A 476 -3.62 -26.90 -11.38
C VAL A 476 -4.21 -28.26 -11.75
N LEU A 477 -4.84 -28.39 -12.91
CA LEU A 477 -5.28 -29.68 -13.45
C LEU A 477 -4.12 -30.36 -14.19
N ALA A 478 -3.40 -29.60 -15.03
CA ALA A 478 -2.24 -30.12 -15.75
C ALA A 478 -1.03 -30.29 -14.82
N GLN A 479 -0.87 -29.41 -13.82
CA GLN A 479 0.21 -29.49 -12.82
C GLN A 479 -0.35 -29.34 -11.40
N PRO A 480 -0.90 -30.43 -10.82
CA PRO A 480 -1.40 -30.41 -9.46
C PRO A 480 -0.30 -30.05 -8.47
N LEU A 481 -0.61 -29.10 -7.58
CA LEU A 481 0.30 -28.66 -6.52
C LEU A 481 -0.06 -29.30 -5.18
N GLY A 482 -1.33 -29.66 -4.96
CA GLY A 482 -1.84 -29.95 -3.61
C GLY A 482 -2.09 -28.68 -2.80
N LEU A 483 -2.82 -28.80 -1.69
CA LEU A 483 -3.29 -27.65 -0.92
C LEU A 483 -2.11 -26.85 -0.37
N VAL A 484 -2.23 -25.52 -0.41
CA VAL A 484 -1.20 -24.61 0.13
C VAL A 484 -0.91 -24.91 1.60
N GLU A 485 -1.96 -25.19 2.37
CA GLU A 485 -1.88 -25.48 3.80
C GLU A 485 -1.12 -26.79 4.11
N GLU A 486 -1.15 -27.76 3.20
CA GLU A 486 -0.40 -29.02 3.31
C GLU A 486 1.07 -28.85 2.89
N ARG A 487 1.30 -28.10 1.81
CA ARG A 487 2.66 -27.85 1.27
C ARG A 487 3.50 -26.91 2.11
N GLU A 488 2.83 -25.94 2.74
CA GLU A 488 3.46 -24.92 3.57
C GLU A 488 2.75 -24.90 4.93
N PRO A 489 2.87 -25.95 5.76
CA PRO A 489 2.17 -25.98 7.04
C PRO A 489 2.69 -24.84 7.92
N HIS A 490 2.00 -23.69 7.86
CA HIS A 490 2.09 -22.71 8.91
C HIS A 490 1.59 -23.44 10.15
N ARG A 491 2.38 -23.43 11.24
CA ARG A 491 1.91 -23.89 12.56
C ARG A 491 0.82 -22.93 13.04
N VAL A 492 -0.33 -22.94 12.38
CA VAL A 492 -1.59 -22.41 12.86
C VAL A 492 -2.24 -23.59 13.56
N ARG A 493 -2.00 -23.66 14.86
CA ARG A 493 -2.74 -24.54 15.75
C ARG A 493 -4.22 -24.19 15.55
N ALA A 494 -5.02 -25.21 15.22
CA ALA A 494 -6.45 -25.09 14.95
C ALA A 494 -7.13 -24.10 15.90
N ALA A 495 -7.98 -23.22 15.35
CA ALA A 495 -8.91 -22.44 16.15
C ALA A 495 -9.72 -23.41 17.02
N ARG A 496 -9.62 -23.24 18.34
CA ARG A 496 -10.41 -24.00 19.32
C ARG A 496 -11.33 -23.05 20.09
N PRO A 497 -12.40 -23.61 20.68
CA PRO A 497 -13.66 -22.92 20.90
C PRO A 497 -13.54 -21.82 21.95
N ALA A 498 -14.54 -20.93 21.92
CA ALA A 498 -14.79 -19.93 22.94
C ALA A 498 -14.51 -20.44 24.37
N ALA A 499 -13.83 -19.59 25.15
CA ALA A 499 -13.38 -19.85 26.50
C ALA A 499 -14.48 -20.45 27.39
N THR A 500 -14.21 -21.65 27.92
CA THR A 500 -14.95 -22.21 29.05
C THR A 500 -13.93 -22.74 30.07
N ALA A 501 -13.98 -22.16 31.29
CA ALA A 501 -13.19 -22.41 32.51
C ALA A 501 -11.68 -22.04 32.48
N ALA A 502 -11.23 -21.27 33.48
CA ALA A 502 -9.82 -20.96 33.73
C ALA A 502 -9.09 -22.23 34.18
N ASP A 503 -8.09 -22.68 33.41
CA ASP A 503 -7.24 -23.81 33.79
C ASP A 503 -6.23 -23.35 34.86
N MET A 504 -6.44 -23.80 36.10
CA MET A 504 -5.65 -23.44 37.29
C MET A 504 -4.73 -24.57 37.77
N GLN A 505 -4.48 -25.61 36.95
CA GLN A 505 -3.70 -26.80 37.34
C GLN A 505 -2.29 -26.50 37.86
N GLN A 506 -1.68 -25.40 37.39
CA GLN A 506 -0.31 -25.01 37.76
C GLN A 506 -0.25 -24.05 38.96
N ALA A 507 -1.40 -23.71 39.57
CA ALA A 507 -1.45 -22.87 40.76
C ALA A 507 -0.91 -23.64 41.98
N ARG A 508 -0.04 -23.02 42.78
CA ARG A 508 0.56 -23.65 43.96
C ARG A 508 0.21 -22.89 45.23
N LYS A 509 -0.12 -23.58 46.32
CA LYS A 509 -0.24 -22.94 47.63
C LYS A 509 1.11 -22.35 48.04
N ALA A 510 1.14 -21.07 48.37
CA ALA A 510 2.35 -20.36 48.80
C ALA A 510 2.00 -19.16 49.70
N PRO A 511 2.86 -18.82 50.67
CA PRO A 511 2.67 -17.60 51.44
C PRO A 511 2.81 -16.36 50.55
N LEU A 512 2.07 -15.29 50.89
CA LEU A 512 2.11 -14.02 50.16
C LEU A 512 3.50 -13.37 50.32
N PRO A 513 4.28 -13.18 49.25
CA PRO A 513 5.62 -12.62 49.38
C PRO A 513 5.58 -11.15 49.79
N ALA A 514 6.61 -10.72 50.54
CA ALA A 514 6.76 -9.33 50.98
C ALA A 514 7.09 -8.37 49.82
N LYS A 515 7.73 -8.87 48.75
CA LYS A 515 8.11 -8.10 47.55
C LYS A 515 7.86 -8.92 46.29
N LEU A 516 7.50 -8.25 45.20
CA LEU A 516 7.34 -8.83 43.88
C LEU A 516 8.16 -8.05 42.85
N VAL A 517 8.94 -8.76 42.02
CA VAL A 517 9.66 -8.15 40.90
C VAL A 517 8.77 -8.22 39.66
N PRO A 518 8.46 -7.07 39.02
CA PRO A 518 7.52 -7.06 37.91
C PRO A 518 8.11 -7.65 36.63
N GLN A 519 7.26 -8.23 35.78
CA GLN A 519 7.59 -8.57 34.41
C GLN A 519 7.68 -7.31 33.54
N LEU A 520 8.71 -7.23 32.69
CA LEU A 520 9.01 -6.06 31.86
C LEU A 520 8.90 -6.40 30.37
N ALA A 521 8.25 -5.51 29.60
CA ALA A 521 8.03 -5.73 28.19
C ALA A 521 9.24 -5.43 27.29
N THR A 522 9.38 -6.18 26.18
CA THR A 522 10.40 -5.99 25.15
C THR A 522 9.86 -5.19 23.95
N LEU A 523 10.61 -4.19 23.49
CA LEU A 523 10.24 -3.39 22.30
C LEU A 523 10.55 -4.19 21.02
N VAL A 524 9.56 -4.32 20.14
CA VAL A 524 9.68 -4.98 18.84
C VAL A 524 9.21 -4.06 17.70
N SER A 525 9.73 -4.27 16.50
CA SER A 525 9.42 -3.46 15.31
C SER A 525 8.30 -4.02 14.44
N SER A 526 7.83 -5.23 14.74
CA SER A 526 6.80 -5.91 13.97
C SER A 526 6.01 -6.87 14.85
N VAL A 527 4.80 -7.19 14.42
CA VAL A 527 3.92 -8.12 15.12
C VAL A 527 4.50 -9.55 15.01
N PRO A 528 4.70 -10.26 16.13
CA PRO A 528 5.15 -11.65 16.11
C PRO A 528 4.06 -12.59 15.55
N SER A 529 4.48 -13.66 14.87
CA SER A 529 3.62 -14.81 14.61
C SER A 529 3.36 -15.59 15.90
N GLY A 530 2.15 -16.12 16.11
CA GLY A 530 1.82 -16.97 17.26
C GLY A 530 0.50 -16.56 17.94
N ASN A 531 0.22 -17.18 19.09
CA ASN A 531 -0.98 -16.90 19.88
C ASN A 531 -0.68 -15.81 20.93
N TRP A 532 -1.23 -14.62 20.72
CA TRP A 532 -0.95 -13.46 21.55
C TRP A 532 -2.23 -12.79 22.02
N VAL A 533 -2.28 -12.47 23.32
CA VAL A 533 -3.25 -11.57 23.93
C VAL A 533 -2.83 -10.14 23.60
N VAL A 534 -3.75 -9.35 23.03
CA VAL A 534 -3.48 -7.96 22.65
C VAL A 534 -4.23 -7.03 23.59
N GLU A 535 -3.52 -6.08 24.18
CA GLU A 535 -4.06 -5.07 25.10
C GLU A 535 -3.62 -3.67 24.69
N SER A 536 -4.33 -2.65 25.15
CA SER A 536 -3.90 -1.27 24.99
C SER A 536 -2.57 -1.03 25.71
N LYS A 537 -1.63 -0.33 25.07
CA LYS A 537 -0.49 0.22 25.80
C LYS A 537 -0.92 1.50 26.48
N PHE A 538 -0.86 1.50 27.80
CA PHE A 538 -1.01 2.70 28.62
C PHE A 538 0.32 3.46 28.69
N ASP A 539 0.20 4.77 28.91
CA ASP A 539 1.29 5.74 29.06
C ASP A 539 1.24 6.33 30.48
N GLY A 540 1.59 5.51 31.47
CA GLY A 540 1.43 5.83 32.90
C GLY A 540 2.55 5.32 33.81
N TYR A 541 2.28 5.31 35.13
CA TYR A 541 3.20 4.74 36.12
C TYR A 541 2.81 3.30 36.46
N ARG A 542 3.77 2.38 36.39
CA ARG A 542 3.57 0.98 36.81
C ARG A 542 3.35 0.91 38.33
N LEU A 543 2.27 0.26 38.76
CA LEU A 543 1.90 0.11 40.16
C LEU A 543 1.58 -1.36 40.48
N LEU A 544 2.21 -1.88 41.54
CA LEU A 544 1.99 -3.22 42.08
C LEU A 544 1.24 -3.08 43.41
N ALA A 545 0.08 -3.72 43.53
CA ALA A 545 -0.69 -3.71 44.77
C ALA A 545 -0.52 -5.04 45.53
N ARG A 546 -0.06 -4.96 46.77
CA ARG A 546 -0.05 -6.09 47.71
C ARG A 546 -1.26 -5.98 48.62
N ILE A 547 -2.07 -7.01 48.67
CA ILE A 547 -3.27 -7.09 49.51
C ILE A 547 -3.07 -8.23 50.51
N ASP A 548 -3.23 -7.95 51.79
CA ASP A 548 -3.13 -8.89 52.91
C ASP A 548 -4.31 -8.64 53.85
N GLY A 549 -5.43 -9.28 53.54
CA GLY A 549 -6.75 -8.96 54.08
C GLY A 549 -7.15 -7.51 53.78
N ARG A 550 -7.31 -6.70 54.84
CA ARG A 550 -7.64 -5.27 54.72
C ARG A 550 -6.42 -4.37 54.54
N GLU A 551 -5.21 -4.90 54.70
CA GLU A 551 -3.99 -4.13 54.52
C GLU A 551 -3.59 -4.11 53.05
N VAL A 552 -3.74 -2.95 52.40
CA VAL A 552 -3.33 -2.72 51.00
C VAL A 552 -2.09 -1.84 50.97
N ARG A 553 -1.04 -2.28 50.28
CA ARG A 553 0.14 -1.47 50.01
C ARG A 553 0.40 -1.34 48.51
N LEU A 554 0.76 -0.15 48.06
CA LEU A 554 0.97 0.20 46.66
C LEU A 554 2.43 0.48 46.39
N PHE A 555 3.07 -0.33 45.57
CA PHE A 555 4.49 -0.21 45.24
C PHE A 555 4.69 0.23 43.79
N THR A 556 5.52 1.23 43.58
CA THR A 556 6.01 1.58 42.23
C THR A 556 6.90 0.46 41.66
N ARG A 557 7.22 0.53 40.37
CA ARG A 557 8.16 -0.39 39.70
C ARG A 557 9.48 -0.66 40.45
N ASN A 558 10.01 0.34 41.15
CA ASN A 558 11.29 0.22 41.88
C ASN A 558 11.09 -0.11 43.37
N GLY A 559 9.86 -0.39 43.80
CA GLY A 559 9.55 -0.81 45.17
C GLY A 559 9.32 0.33 46.16
N HIS A 560 9.18 1.58 45.72
CA HIS A 560 8.76 2.67 46.60
C HIS A 560 7.29 2.53 46.97
N ASP A 561 6.98 2.64 48.25
CA ASP A 561 5.62 2.61 48.78
C ASP A 561 4.93 3.96 48.56
N TRP A 562 3.85 3.95 47.77
CA TRP A 562 3.01 5.08 47.42
C TRP A 562 1.61 4.97 48.03
N THR A 563 1.41 4.12 49.04
CA THR A 563 0.11 3.87 49.67
C THR A 563 -0.55 5.16 50.16
N ASP A 564 0.17 5.97 50.95
CA ASP A 564 -0.36 7.25 51.46
C ASP A 564 -0.66 8.25 50.34
N LYS A 565 0.17 8.24 49.29
CA LYS A 565 0.02 9.13 48.14
C LYS A 565 -1.20 8.77 47.29
N LEU A 566 -1.53 7.49 47.20
CA LEU A 566 -2.61 6.95 46.38
C LEU A 566 -3.69 6.30 47.24
N ALA A 567 -4.02 6.92 48.38
CA ALA A 567 -5.02 6.42 49.33
C ALA A 567 -6.38 6.06 48.68
N PRO A 568 -6.93 6.83 47.71
CA PRO A 568 -8.17 6.42 47.02
C PRO A 568 -8.05 5.06 46.32
N ILE A 569 -6.95 4.80 45.62
CA ILE A 569 -6.70 3.51 44.94
C ILE A 569 -6.52 2.39 45.97
N ALA A 570 -5.80 2.63 47.07
CA ALA A 570 -5.61 1.64 48.13
C ALA A 570 -6.95 1.24 48.77
N GLN A 571 -7.84 2.22 49.01
CA GLN A 571 -9.17 1.99 49.55
C GLN A 571 -10.04 1.20 48.56
N ALA A 572 -10.07 1.58 47.28
CA ALA A 572 -10.84 0.87 46.25
C ALA A 572 -10.38 -0.59 46.09
N LEU A 573 -9.09 -0.87 46.24
CA LEU A 573 -8.54 -2.23 46.24
C LEU A 573 -8.91 -3.01 47.50
N ALA A 574 -8.96 -2.39 48.68
CA ALA A 574 -9.40 -3.04 49.92
C ALA A 574 -10.87 -3.47 49.84
N GLU A 575 -11.70 -2.68 49.15
CA GLU A 575 -13.12 -2.97 48.93
C GLU A 575 -13.37 -4.19 48.02
N LEU A 576 -12.35 -4.71 47.33
CA LEU A 576 -12.44 -5.99 46.60
C LEU A 576 -12.60 -7.18 47.55
N GLY A 577 -12.28 -7.03 48.84
CA GLY A 577 -12.49 -8.06 49.86
C GLY A 577 -11.64 -9.32 49.66
N LEU A 578 -10.45 -9.18 49.09
CA LEU A 578 -9.55 -10.30 48.84
C LEU A 578 -8.74 -10.65 50.10
N ASP A 579 -8.65 -11.94 50.44
CA ASP A 579 -7.85 -12.40 51.58
C ASP A 579 -6.35 -12.15 51.38
N SER A 580 -5.82 -12.40 50.19
CA SER A 580 -4.43 -12.08 49.84
C SER A 580 -4.25 -12.01 48.33
N ALA A 581 -3.49 -11.03 47.84
CA ALA A 581 -3.18 -10.92 46.41
C ALA A 581 -1.93 -10.07 46.12
N TRP A 582 -1.34 -10.31 44.94
CA TRP A 582 -0.51 -9.33 44.24
C TRP A 582 -1.19 -9.01 42.91
N LEU A 583 -1.51 -7.74 42.69
CA LEU A 583 -2.09 -7.24 41.44
C LEU A 583 -1.07 -6.37 40.72
N ASP A 584 -0.99 -6.55 39.41
CA ASP A 584 -0.05 -5.84 38.54
C ASP A 584 -0.82 -4.96 37.56
N GLY A 585 -0.57 -3.65 37.62
CA GLY A 585 -1.33 -2.66 36.88
C GLY A 585 -0.55 -1.39 36.56
N GLU A 586 -1.21 -0.46 35.91
CA GLU A 586 -0.67 0.84 35.54
C GLU A 586 -1.66 1.95 35.87
N ILE A 587 -1.17 3.04 36.48
CA ILE A 587 -1.99 4.21 36.80
C ILE A 587 -1.89 5.27 35.70
N VAL A 588 -3.03 5.85 35.37
CA VAL A 588 -3.20 6.87 34.33
C VAL A 588 -4.18 7.95 34.79
N VAL A 589 -4.15 9.10 34.12
CA VAL A 589 -5.26 10.06 34.15
C VAL A 589 -5.83 10.10 32.74
N LEU A 590 -7.13 9.88 32.60
CA LEU A 590 -7.78 9.95 31.30
C LEU A 590 -8.13 11.40 30.95
N ASN A 591 -7.97 11.76 29.69
CA ASN A 591 -8.40 13.05 29.18
C ASN A 591 -9.89 13.03 28.79
N ASP A 592 -10.40 14.16 28.29
CA ASP A 592 -11.82 14.33 27.98
C ASP A 592 -12.29 13.43 26.81
N ALA A 593 -11.35 12.82 26.08
CA ALA A 593 -11.58 11.82 25.04
C ALA A 593 -11.43 10.37 25.57
N GLY A 594 -11.23 10.18 26.86
CA GLY A 594 -11.04 8.87 27.49
C GLY A 594 -9.67 8.22 27.26
N LEU A 595 -8.66 9.00 26.83
CA LEU A 595 -7.31 8.51 26.54
C LEU A 595 -6.33 8.85 27.66
N PRO A 596 -5.34 8.00 27.97
CA PRO A 596 -4.30 8.31 28.95
C PRO A 596 -3.52 9.59 28.60
N ASP A 597 -3.33 10.47 29.58
CA ASP A 597 -2.55 11.70 29.48
C ASP A 597 -1.50 11.77 30.60
N PHE A 598 -0.25 11.53 30.21
CA PHE A 598 0.89 11.49 31.13
C PHE A 598 1.13 12.83 31.85
N ASN A 599 0.94 13.96 31.16
CA ASN A 599 1.10 15.28 31.77
C ASN A 599 0.05 15.52 32.85
N ARG A 600 -1.22 15.14 32.59
CA ARG A 600 -2.28 15.21 33.59
C ARG A 600 -1.97 14.31 34.79
N LEU A 601 -1.44 13.10 34.56
CA LEU A 601 -1.02 12.19 35.62
C LEU A 601 0.07 12.78 36.52
N GLN A 602 1.13 13.34 35.93
CA GLN A 602 2.19 14.01 36.70
C GLN A 602 1.63 15.16 37.54
N ASN A 603 0.81 16.02 36.93
CA ASN A 603 0.17 17.13 37.64
C ASN A 603 -0.78 16.66 38.76
N ALA A 604 -1.50 15.55 38.58
CA ALA A 604 -2.37 14.99 39.61
C ALA A 604 -1.56 14.48 40.82
N ILE A 605 -0.44 13.82 40.53
CA ILE A 605 0.51 13.31 41.54
C ILE A 605 1.21 14.44 42.31
N ASP A 606 1.62 15.50 41.63
CA ASP A 606 2.39 16.61 42.24
C ASP A 606 1.49 17.58 43.02
N ASN A 607 0.24 17.79 42.58
CA ASN A 607 -0.72 18.65 43.26
C ASN A 607 -1.67 17.90 44.22
N ALA A 608 -1.37 16.65 44.54
CA ALA A 608 -2.19 15.77 45.40
C ALA A 608 -3.68 15.67 44.98
N ARG A 609 -3.98 15.78 43.67
CA ARG A 609 -5.31 15.54 43.10
C ARG A 609 -5.47 14.07 42.70
N THR A 610 -5.28 13.19 43.67
CA THR A 610 -5.15 11.75 43.46
C THR A 610 -6.48 11.05 43.18
N GLN A 611 -7.60 11.77 43.35
CA GLN A 611 -8.94 11.34 42.97
C GLN A 611 -9.16 11.22 41.45
N ASP A 612 -8.36 11.90 40.63
CA ASP A 612 -8.46 11.88 39.17
C ASP A 612 -7.66 10.71 38.54
N ILE A 613 -6.95 9.95 39.37
CA ILE A 613 -6.05 8.87 38.94
C ILE A 613 -6.81 7.54 38.92
N GLU A 614 -6.71 6.83 37.81
CA GLU A 614 -7.30 5.50 37.62
C GLU A 614 -6.19 4.44 37.48
N MET A 615 -6.43 3.22 38.00
CA MET A 615 -5.55 2.07 37.87
C MET A 615 -6.15 1.03 36.93
N PHE A 616 -5.42 0.63 35.89
CA PHE A 616 -5.75 -0.52 35.03
C PHE A 616 -4.92 -1.74 35.44
N VAL A 617 -5.57 -2.78 35.95
CA VAL A 617 -4.96 -4.05 36.36
C VAL A 617 -4.98 -5.03 35.19
N PHE A 618 -3.84 -5.61 34.84
CA PHE A 618 -3.72 -6.51 33.67
C PHE A 618 -3.15 -7.90 33.98
N ASP A 619 -2.68 -8.16 35.19
CA ASP A 619 -2.21 -9.49 35.64
C ASP A 619 -2.35 -9.68 37.16
N VAL A 620 -2.37 -10.94 37.60
CA VAL A 620 -2.51 -11.36 39.00
C VAL A 620 -1.51 -12.49 39.33
N PRO A 621 -0.29 -12.14 39.76
CA PRO A 621 0.72 -13.14 40.10
C PRO A 621 0.38 -13.98 41.35
N TYR A 622 -0.39 -13.44 42.29
CA TYR A 622 -0.84 -14.15 43.51
C TYR A 622 -2.30 -13.82 43.82
N LEU A 623 -3.07 -14.83 44.23
CA LEU A 623 -4.48 -14.67 44.63
C LEU A 623 -4.90 -15.75 45.63
N GLY A 624 -5.50 -15.36 46.76
CA GLY A 624 -6.12 -16.28 47.73
C GLY A 624 -5.17 -17.35 48.30
N GLY A 625 -3.93 -16.97 48.63
CA GLY A 625 -2.90 -17.90 49.12
C GLY A 625 -2.30 -18.82 48.05
N MET A 626 -2.57 -18.55 46.77
CA MET A 626 -2.01 -19.28 45.62
C MET A 626 -0.99 -18.41 44.86
N ASP A 627 0.16 -19.01 44.55
CA ASP A 627 1.11 -18.50 43.55
C ASP A 627 0.63 -18.93 42.17
N LEU A 628 0.31 -17.93 41.34
CA LEU A 628 -0.19 -18.10 39.99
C LEU A 628 0.91 -17.86 38.94
N ARG A 629 2.15 -17.55 39.31
CA ARG A 629 3.18 -17.15 38.33
C ARG A 629 3.45 -18.20 37.26
N GLU A 630 3.36 -19.48 37.58
CA GLU A 630 3.51 -20.56 36.60
C GLU A 630 2.24 -20.81 35.76
N VAL A 631 1.06 -20.37 36.22
CA VAL A 631 -0.22 -20.55 35.52
C VAL A 631 -0.23 -19.76 34.21
N PRO A 632 -0.74 -20.26 33.08
CA PRO A 632 -0.83 -19.52 31.81
C PRO A 632 -1.52 -18.15 31.94
N LEU A 633 -1.03 -17.14 31.22
CA LEU A 633 -1.58 -15.77 31.24
C LEU A 633 -3.10 -15.74 30.99
N VAL A 634 -3.60 -16.51 30.03
CA VAL A 634 -5.04 -16.58 29.73
C VAL A 634 -5.89 -16.98 30.95
N SER A 635 -5.41 -17.95 31.75
CA SER A 635 -6.08 -18.39 32.96
C SER A 635 -5.98 -17.35 34.08
N ARG A 636 -4.80 -16.72 34.26
CA ARG A 636 -4.63 -15.64 35.25
C ARG A 636 -5.55 -14.46 34.96
N ARG A 637 -5.64 -14.05 33.69
CA ARG A 637 -6.55 -12.97 33.25
C ARG A 637 -8.02 -13.34 33.43
N ALA A 638 -8.40 -14.59 33.18
CA ALA A 638 -9.77 -15.05 33.43
C ALA A 638 -10.12 -15.01 34.93
N ALA A 639 -9.20 -15.44 35.81
CA ALA A 639 -9.35 -15.31 37.26
C ALA A 639 -9.42 -13.85 37.71
N LEU A 640 -8.56 -12.98 37.15
CA LEU A 640 -8.59 -11.55 37.41
C LEU A 640 -9.92 -10.92 37.00
N LYS A 641 -10.43 -11.24 35.80
CA LYS A 641 -11.70 -10.71 35.28
C LYS A 641 -12.86 -11.00 36.22
N GLN A 642 -12.93 -12.20 36.80
CA GLN A 642 -13.98 -12.56 37.77
C GLN A 642 -14.01 -11.64 39.00
N LEU A 643 -12.88 -11.04 39.39
CA LEU A 643 -12.81 -10.09 40.50
C LEU A 643 -13.47 -8.75 40.17
N PHE A 644 -13.60 -8.41 38.88
CA PHE A 644 -14.11 -7.13 38.39
C PHE A 644 -15.49 -7.23 37.71
N ASP A 645 -15.99 -8.43 37.41
CA ASP A 645 -17.27 -8.64 36.69
C ASP A 645 -18.51 -8.09 37.42
N ALA A 646 -18.43 -7.86 38.74
CA ALA A 646 -19.48 -7.22 39.52
C ALA A 646 -19.33 -5.69 39.67
N ARG A 647 -18.25 -5.10 39.13
CA ARG A 647 -17.86 -3.69 39.32
C ARG A 647 -17.23 -3.11 38.05
N GLU A 648 -18.05 -2.79 37.05
CA GLU A 648 -17.60 -2.17 35.80
C GLU A 648 -17.21 -0.68 35.95
N GLU A 649 -17.67 -0.03 37.02
CA GLU A 649 -17.45 1.39 37.30
C GLU A 649 -16.56 1.59 38.54
N GLY A 650 -15.48 2.38 38.41
CA GLY A 650 -14.59 2.72 39.51
C GLY A 650 -13.19 3.19 39.07
N ILE A 651 -12.41 3.66 40.03
CA ILE A 651 -11.02 4.12 39.83
C ILE A 651 -10.00 2.97 39.70
N VAL A 652 -10.42 1.71 39.90
CA VAL A 652 -9.61 0.51 39.65
C VAL A 652 -10.36 -0.37 38.67
N ARG A 653 -9.74 -0.67 37.52
CA ARG A 653 -10.38 -1.34 36.38
C ARG A 653 -9.57 -2.52 35.88
N PHE A 654 -10.25 -3.52 35.34
CA PHE A 654 -9.62 -4.57 34.56
C PHE A 654 -9.19 -4.06 33.18
N SER A 655 -7.95 -4.36 32.77
CA SER A 655 -7.46 -4.06 31.43
C SER A 655 -7.99 -5.07 30.41
N GLN A 656 -8.88 -4.60 29.54
CA GLN A 656 -9.50 -5.40 28.49
C GLN A 656 -8.48 -5.83 27.43
N SER A 657 -8.62 -7.07 26.97
CA SER A 657 -7.91 -7.59 25.80
C SER A 657 -8.83 -7.61 24.59
N PHE A 658 -8.27 -7.43 23.40
CA PHE A 658 -9.05 -7.37 22.17
C PHE A 658 -8.88 -8.66 21.36
N GLU A 659 -10.00 -9.21 20.87
CA GLU A 659 -10.02 -10.35 19.95
C GLU A 659 -9.75 -9.91 18.50
N VAL A 660 -8.64 -9.20 18.30
CA VAL A 660 -8.20 -8.72 16.99
C VAL A 660 -6.72 -8.97 16.80
N LEU A 661 -6.29 -9.03 15.54
CA LEU A 661 -4.89 -9.23 15.21
C LEU A 661 -4.06 -8.03 15.69
N PRO A 662 -2.88 -8.23 16.31
CA PRO A 662 -2.12 -7.13 16.92
C PRO A 662 -1.80 -5.99 15.95
N GLY A 663 -1.64 -6.27 14.66
CA GLY A 663 -1.41 -5.25 13.63
C GLY A 663 -2.61 -4.36 13.37
N GLN A 664 -3.84 -4.88 13.46
CA GLN A 664 -5.06 -4.10 13.28
C GLN A 664 -5.30 -3.18 14.48
N LEU A 665 -5.08 -3.68 15.71
CA LEU A 665 -5.18 -2.85 16.90
C LEU A 665 -4.06 -1.80 16.95
N LEU A 666 -2.84 -2.14 16.52
CA LEU A 666 -1.76 -1.17 16.43
C LEU A 666 -2.14 -0.01 15.48
N GLU A 667 -2.66 -0.32 14.28
CA GLU A 667 -3.11 0.70 13.34
C GLU A 667 -4.21 1.61 13.95
N ALA A 668 -5.21 1.01 14.62
CA ALA A 668 -6.28 1.74 15.30
C ALA A 668 -5.76 2.59 16.47
N ALA A 669 -4.91 2.03 17.33
CA ALA A 669 -4.28 2.72 18.45
C ALA A 669 -3.46 3.93 17.97
N CYS A 670 -2.74 3.80 16.86
CA CYS A 670 -1.97 4.89 16.28
C CYS A 670 -2.86 6.00 15.71
N GLN A 671 -3.99 5.64 15.10
CA GLN A 671 -4.98 6.62 14.62
C GLN A 671 -5.66 7.37 15.76
N MET A 672 -5.85 6.71 16.91
CA MET A 672 -6.43 7.29 18.12
C MET A 672 -5.42 8.10 18.95
N GLY A 673 -4.16 8.19 18.53
CA GLY A 673 -3.11 8.90 19.27
C GLY A 673 -2.67 8.19 20.56
N MET A 674 -2.95 6.90 20.70
CA MET A 674 -2.47 6.08 21.81
C MET A 674 -0.97 5.76 21.65
N GLU A 675 -0.30 5.40 22.74
CA GLU A 675 1.14 5.11 22.71
C GLU A 675 1.46 3.86 21.85
N GLY A 676 0.56 2.87 21.85
CA GLY A 676 0.68 1.64 21.07
C GLY A 676 -0.13 0.48 21.63
N VAL A 677 0.36 -0.74 21.44
CA VAL A 677 -0.28 -1.97 21.93
C VAL A 677 0.70 -2.86 22.68
N MET A 678 0.21 -3.55 23.70
CA MET A 678 0.92 -4.63 24.40
C MET A 678 0.50 -5.96 23.81
N VAL A 679 1.48 -6.84 23.59
CA VAL A 679 1.27 -8.15 22.98
C VAL A 679 1.89 -9.19 23.91
N LYS A 680 1.06 -10.03 24.53
CA LYS A 680 1.49 -10.98 25.57
C LYS A 680 1.21 -12.43 25.14
N ALA A 681 2.15 -13.34 25.32
CA ALA A 681 1.98 -14.74 24.92
C ALA A 681 0.92 -15.38 25.82
N ALA A 682 -0.14 -15.94 25.21
CA ALA A 682 -1.33 -16.38 25.93
C ALA A 682 -1.05 -17.53 26.92
N ASP A 683 -0.08 -18.38 26.61
CA ASP A 683 0.31 -19.57 27.35
C ASP A 683 1.53 -19.35 28.28
N ALA A 684 2.05 -18.12 28.37
CA ALA A 684 3.29 -17.88 29.10
C ALA A 684 3.11 -17.69 30.62
N PRO A 685 4.07 -18.18 31.43
CA PRO A 685 4.16 -17.86 32.84
C PRO A 685 4.54 -16.38 33.05
N TYR A 686 4.29 -15.87 34.26
CA TYR A 686 4.72 -14.56 34.72
C TYR A 686 6.22 -14.59 35.05
N ALA A 687 7.03 -13.90 34.27
CA ALA A 687 8.49 -13.90 34.40
C ALA A 687 9.01 -12.61 35.03
N ALA A 688 9.75 -12.71 36.15
CA ALA A 688 10.39 -11.54 36.74
C ALA A 688 11.43 -10.93 35.78
N GLY A 689 11.38 -9.61 35.57
CA GLY A 689 12.31 -8.91 34.68
C GLY A 689 11.89 -8.91 33.20
N ARG A 690 12.82 -8.60 32.29
CA ARG A 690 12.51 -8.41 30.87
C ARG A 690 12.29 -9.73 30.16
N SER A 691 11.14 -9.86 29.48
CA SER A 691 10.72 -11.09 28.81
C SER A 691 10.33 -10.84 27.35
N GLU A 692 10.41 -11.90 26.54
CA GLU A 692 9.88 -11.94 25.17
C GLU A 692 8.44 -12.45 25.11
N SER A 693 7.91 -12.96 26.24
CA SER A 693 6.48 -13.30 26.37
C SER A 693 5.60 -12.08 26.61
N TRP A 694 6.19 -10.90 26.81
CA TRP A 694 5.48 -9.63 26.92
C TRP A 694 6.19 -8.59 26.06
N LEU A 695 5.52 -8.16 25.00
CA LEU A 695 6.06 -7.27 23.99
C LEU A 695 5.29 -5.95 23.98
N LYS A 696 5.97 -4.88 23.57
CA LYS A 696 5.37 -3.57 23.32
C LYS A 696 5.66 -3.14 21.88
N LEU A 697 4.61 -2.73 21.18
CA LEU A 697 4.66 -2.08 19.87
C LEU A 697 4.24 -0.62 20.08
N LYS A 698 5.04 0.34 19.60
CA LYS A 698 4.79 1.78 19.78
C LYS A 698 4.37 2.43 18.45
N CYS A 699 3.45 3.38 18.52
CA CYS A 699 2.96 4.15 17.38
C CYS A 699 3.89 5.28 16.94
N GLN A 700 4.63 5.84 17.89
CA GLN A 700 5.59 6.91 17.70
C GLN A 700 6.85 6.62 18.52
N HIS A 701 7.99 7.24 18.18
CA HIS A 701 9.17 7.11 19.02
C HIS A 701 9.03 7.98 20.28
N HIS A 702 8.83 7.34 21.43
CA HIS A 702 8.80 7.97 22.74
C HIS A 702 9.81 7.25 23.63
N GLN A 703 10.67 8.02 24.30
CA GLN A 703 11.71 7.49 25.19
C GLN A 703 12.06 8.50 26.28
N GLU A 704 12.61 7.98 27.37
CA GLU A 704 13.26 8.74 28.42
C GLU A 704 14.69 9.15 28.03
N PHE A 705 15.09 10.32 28.51
CA PHE A 705 16.41 10.92 28.33
C PHE A 705 16.88 11.55 29.64
N VAL A 706 18.19 11.56 29.84
CA VAL A 706 18.83 12.28 30.95
C VAL A 706 19.09 13.72 30.51
N VAL A 707 18.73 14.70 31.34
CA VAL A 707 19.04 16.10 31.10
C VAL A 707 20.50 16.35 31.47
N VAL A 708 21.31 16.71 30.47
CA VAL A 708 22.76 16.98 30.65
C VAL A 708 23.08 18.47 30.68
N GLY A 709 22.12 19.30 30.28
CA GLY A 709 22.22 20.75 30.32
C GLY A 709 20.95 21.41 29.80
N PHE A 710 20.96 22.73 29.72
CA PHE A 710 19.85 23.51 29.17
C PHE A 710 20.32 24.85 28.60
N THR A 711 19.46 25.54 27.86
CA THR A 711 19.66 26.93 27.42
C THR A 711 18.58 27.83 28.00
N ASP A 712 18.85 29.13 28.10
CA ASP A 712 17.82 30.11 28.47
C ASP A 712 16.88 30.41 27.29
N ARG A 713 15.65 30.79 27.59
CA ARG A 713 14.70 31.25 26.58
C ARG A 713 15.06 32.68 26.16
N ALA A 714 15.19 32.90 24.85
CA ALA A 714 15.41 34.23 24.30
C ALA A 714 14.27 35.18 24.74
N GLY A 715 14.63 36.32 25.33
CA GLY A 715 13.67 37.30 25.86
C GLY A 715 13.06 36.96 27.23
N SER A 716 13.30 35.77 27.80
CA SER A 716 12.84 35.40 29.15
C SER A 716 13.90 34.54 29.88
N PRO A 717 14.97 35.15 30.44
CA PRO A 717 16.09 34.42 31.04
C PRO A 717 15.72 33.57 32.27
N LYS A 718 14.55 33.84 32.87
CA LYS A 718 13.98 33.07 33.98
C LYS A 718 13.31 31.76 33.53
N GLU A 719 13.24 31.50 32.23
CA GLU A 719 12.63 30.31 31.64
C GLU A 719 13.67 29.48 30.88
N VAL A 720 13.55 28.15 30.94
CA VAL A 720 14.31 27.27 30.05
C VAL A 720 13.84 27.44 28.60
N GLY A 721 14.80 27.63 27.70
CA GLY A 721 14.60 27.66 26.25
C GLY A 721 14.65 26.27 25.63
N SER A 722 15.64 25.47 26.00
CA SER A 722 15.76 24.07 25.57
C SER A 722 16.49 23.21 26.59
N LEU A 723 16.13 21.93 26.68
CA LEU A 723 16.87 20.90 27.42
C LEU A 723 17.84 20.19 26.47
N LEU A 724 19.05 19.95 26.94
CA LEU A 724 20.07 19.14 26.30
C LEU A 724 19.95 17.72 26.84
N LEU A 725 19.80 16.75 25.93
CA LEU A 725 19.42 15.38 26.25
C LEU A 725 20.62 14.44 26.08
N GLY A 726 20.66 13.40 26.91
CA GLY A 726 21.60 12.30 26.80
C GLY A 726 21.00 10.95 27.20
N TYR A 727 21.74 9.87 26.96
CA TYR A 727 21.43 8.52 27.41
C TYR A 727 22.72 7.74 27.65
N HIS A 728 22.65 6.70 28.47
CA HIS A 728 23.79 5.82 28.74
C HIS A 728 23.98 4.76 27.65
N GLU A 729 25.22 4.57 27.22
CA GLU A 729 25.67 3.43 26.41
C GLU A 729 26.86 2.78 27.13
N GLY A 730 26.55 1.76 27.96
CA GLY A 730 27.52 1.26 28.94
C GLY A 730 27.77 2.30 30.05
N PRO A 731 29.02 2.52 30.49
CA PRO A 731 29.34 3.54 31.50
C PRO A 731 29.32 4.98 30.94
N GLU A 732 29.30 5.15 29.61
CA GLU A 732 29.39 6.47 28.97
C GLU A 732 28.02 7.14 28.78
N LEU A 733 27.97 8.45 28.99
CA LEU A 733 26.79 9.27 28.71
C LEU A 733 26.93 9.93 27.33
N ARG A 734 26.04 9.57 26.39
CA ARG A 734 26.06 10.04 25.00
C ARG A 734 25.04 11.16 24.78
N PHE A 735 25.41 12.13 23.94
CA PHE A 735 24.52 13.25 23.60
C PHE A 735 23.43 12.81 22.62
N ALA A 736 22.18 13.13 22.95
CA ALA A 736 21.00 12.75 22.17
C ALA A 736 20.39 13.92 21.40
N GLY A 737 20.89 15.15 21.56
CA GLY A 737 20.32 16.35 20.95
C GLY A 737 19.63 17.24 21.96
N SER A 738 18.63 18.02 21.51
CA SER A 738 17.93 18.98 22.37
C SER A 738 16.43 19.01 22.08
N VAL A 739 15.65 19.32 23.11
CA VAL A 739 14.20 19.55 23.02
C VAL A 739 13.88 20.94 23.54
N GLY A 740 13.03 21.71 22.84
CA GLY A 740 12.66 23.08 23.22
C GLY A 740 11.16 23.37 23.17
N THR A 741 10.36 22.34 22.94
CA THR A 741 8.91 22.40 22.72
C THR A 741 8.23 21.36 23.62
N GLY A 742 6.95 21.56 23.97
CA GLY A 742 6.19 20.63 24.80
C GLY A 742 5.96 21.07 26.25
N TRP A 743 6.33 22.29 26.62
CA TRP A 743 6.04 22.88 27.95
C TRP A 743 5.53 24.32 27.85
N GLY A 744 4.71 24.73 28.82
CA GLY A 744 4.27 26.11 29.01
C GLY A 744 5.26 26.93 29.87
N SER A 745 4.99 28.22 30.05
CA SER A 745 5.86 29.13 30.83
C SER A 745 6.00 28.75 32.30
N ALA A 746 4.95 28.20 32.93
CA ALA A 746 5.02 27.74 34.33
C ALA A 746 6.05 26.61 34.49
N THR A 747 5.89 25.53 33.72
CA THR A 747 6.83 24.39 33.68
C THR A 747 8.24 24.83 33.29
N ALA A 748 8.38 25.76 32.34
CA ALA A 748 9.70 26.28 31.95
C ALA A 748 10.44 26.99 33.09
N ARG A 749 9.71 27.70 33.97
CA ARG A 749 10.28 28.34 35.19
C ARG A 749 10.63 27.31 36.25
N GLU A 750 9.81 26.29 36.43
CA GLU A 750 10.04 25.22 37.39
C GLU A 750 11.25 24.35 37.01
N LEU A 751 11.34 23.94 35.75
CA LEU A 751 12.51 23.26 35.19
C LEU A 751 13.76 24.13 35.38
N LYS A 752 13.66 25.44 35.14
CA LYS A 752 14.78 26.37 35.32
C LYS A 752 15.23 26.43 36.77
N ALA A 753 14.29 26.56 37.71
CA ALA A 753 14.59 26.61 39.14
C ALA A 753 15.26 25.31 39.62
N THR A 754 14.78 24.16 39.14
CA THR A 754 15.35 22.84 39.45
C THR A 754 16.75 22.68 38.88
N LEU A 755 16.93 22.94 37.58
CA LEU A 755 18.20 22.75 36.88
C LEU A 755 19.28 23.74 37.33
N THR A 756 18.90 24.94 37.77
CA THR A 756 19.85 25.93 38.29
C THR A 756 20.55 25.44 39.57
N LYS A 757 19.87 24.62 40.40
CA LYS A 757 20.47 24.00 41.59
C LYS A 757 21.48 22.90 41.27
N LEU A 758 21.51 22.43 40.02
CA LEU A 758 22.33 21.31 39.56
C LEU A 758 23.49 21.75 38.65
N LEU A 759 23.73 23.06 38.51
CA LEU A 759 24.73 23.61 37.59
C LEU A 759 26.14 23.12 37.91
N VAL A 760 26.88 22.77 36.84
CA VAL A 760 28.28 22.37 36.89
C VAL A 760 29.10 23.12 35.85
N LYS A 761 30.40 23.24 36.07
CA LYS A 761 31.30 23.97 35.16
C LYS A 761 31.59 23.23 33.85
N GLN A 762 31.56 21.89 33.87
CA GLN A 762 31.91 21.04 32.73
C GLN A 762 30.77 20.06 32.41
N PRO A 763 30.51 19.75 31.13
CA PRO A 763 29.49 18.77 30.75
C PRO A 763 29.86 17.36 31.20
N ALA A 764 28.85 16.56 31.54
CA ALA A 764 28.99 15.12 31.74
C ALA A 764 29.07 14.30 30.43
N ILE A 765 29.16 14.99 29.28
CA ILE A 765 29.24 14.43 27.93
C ILE A 765 30.48 14.97 27.22
N ALA A 766 30.96 14.29 26.16
CA ALA A 766 32.08 14.79 25.36
C ALA A 766 31.75 16.15 24.72
N LEU A 767 32.64 17.13 24.89
CA LEU A 767 32.46 18.51 24.40
C LEU A 767 32.27 18.59 22.88
N GLU A 768 32.88 17.67 22.14
CA GLU A 768 32.74 17.60 20.68
C GLU A 768 31.31 17.21 20.25
N ASP A 769 30.66 16.33 21.00
CA ASP A 769 29.29 15.90 20.73
C ASP A 769 28.25 17.00 21.00
N ALA A 770 28.56 17.90 21.92
CA ALA A 770 27.68 18.97 22.37
C ALA A 770 27.66 20.20 21.44
N LYS A 771 28.62 20.31 20.50
CA LYS A 771 28.73 21.43 19.57
C LYS A 771 27.43 21.61 18.75
N PRO A 772 26.93 22.85 18.59
CA PRO A 772 25.80 23.13 17.71
C PRO A 772 26.09 22.65 16.28
N GLY A 773 25.33 21.66 15.80
CA GLY A 773 25.43 21.21 14.40
C GLY A 773 24.84 22.24 13.43
N ARG A 774 24.99 22.01 12.12
CA ARG A 774 24.52 22.90 11.04
C ARG A 774 23.03 23.29 11.11
N TRP A 775 22.21 22.49 11.80
CA TRP A 775 20.76 22.68 11.98
C TRP A 775 20.37 23.13 13.41
N SER A 776 21.33 23.40 14.29
CA SER A 776 21.07 23.88 15.65
C SER A 776 20.81 25.39 15.65
N LYS A 777 19.67 25.83 16.21
CA LYS A 777 19.36 27.25 16.44
C LYS A 777 19.99 27.82 17.73
N ARG A 778 20.75 27.00 18.48
CA ARG A 778 21.42 27.41 19.73
C ARG A 778 22.66 28.25 19.41
N ALA A 779 22.81 29.40 20.07
CA ALA A 779 24.03 30.18 20.01
C ALA A 779 25.17 29.39 20.68
N ALA A 780 26.33 29.32 20.04
CA ALA A 780 27.50 28.65 20.61
C ALA A 780 27.87 29.27 21.96
N GLY A 781 28.00 28.46 23.01
CA GLY A 781 28.32 28.92 24.37
C GLY A 781 27.11 29.31 25.21
N SER A 782 25.88 29.14 24.71
CA SER A 782 24.65 29.39 25.49
C SER A 782 24.24 28.23 26.41
N GLU A 783 24.98 27.11 26.34
CA GLU A 783 24.72 25.90 27.12
C GLU A 783 25.09 26.08 28.59
N ARG A 784 24.18 25.67 29.48
CA ARG A 784 24.42 25.56 30.91
C ARG A 784 24.36 24.09 31.32
N TRP A 785 25.49 23.57 31.77
CA TRP A 785 25.65 22.15 32.10
C TRP A 785 25.09 21.86 33.48
N VAL A 786 24.46 20.69 33.63
CA VAL A 786 23.93 20.24 34.91
C VAL A 786 24.42 18.84 35.25
N THR A 787 24.39 18.51 36.54
CA THR A 787 24.60 17.14 37.01
C THR A 787 23.49 16.24 36.43
N PRO A 788 23.81 15.16 35.70
CA PRO A 788 22.87 14.38 34.89
C PRO A 788 22.00 13.44 35.75
N THR A 789 21.12 14.03 36.56
CA THR A 789 20.25 13.31 37.52
C THR A 789 18.76 13.44 37.18
N VAL A 790 18.39 14.47 36.41
CA VAL A 790 16.99 14.69 36.00
C VAL A 790 16.70 13.88 34.74
N VAL A 791 15.65 13.06 34.80
CA VAL A 791 15.17 12.27 33.65
C VAL A 791 13.91 12.93 33.10
N VAL A 792 13.79 12.99 31.78
CA VAL A 792 12.62 13.54 31.09
C VAL A 792 12.14 12.58 30.02
N GLU A 793 10.83 12.58 29.78
CA GLU A 793 10.20 11.83 28.70
C GLU A 793 10.05 12.74 27.47
N VAL A 794 10.43 12.21 26.29
CA VAL A 794 10.43 12.95 25.03
C VAL A 794 9.82 12.10 23.93
N ALA A 795 8.84 12.67 23.23
CA ALA A 795 8.33 12.16 21.96
C ALA A 795 9.14 12.75 20.81
N PHE A 796 9.50 11.96 19.80
CA PHE A 796 10.30 12.43 18.68
C PHE A 796 9.98 11.69 17.38
N SER A 797 10.34 12.29 16.25
CA SER A 797 9.99 11.78 14.92
C SER A 797 10.87 10.62 14.45
N GLU A 798 12.17 10.66 14.74
CA GLU A 798 13.13 9.63 14.34
C GLU A 798 14.45 9.78 15.11
N TRP A 799 15.25 8.71 15.13
CA TRP A 799 16.67 8.76 15.46
C TRP A 799 17.47 9.04 14.19
N THR A 800 18.33 10.04 14.20
CA THR A 800 19.27 10.30 13.10
C THR A 800 20.36 9.23 13.03
N PRO A 801 21.06 9.09 11.88
CA PRO A 801 22.26 8.23 11.78
C PRO A 801 23.31 8.53 12.87
N ASP A 802 23.45 9.82 13.23
CA ASP A 802 24.33 10.30 14.29
C ASP A 802 23.79 10.05 15.71
N ARG A 803 22.76 9.23 15.85
CA ARG A 803 22.15 8.82 17.13
C ARG A 803 21.56 9.99 17.94
N ARG A 804 20.99 10.99 17.26
CA ARG A 804 20.31 12.14 17.89
C ARG A 804 18.80 12.07 17.63
N VAL A 805 18.00 12.64 18.52
CA VAL A 805 16.54 12.76 18.32
C VAL A 805 16.21 13.92 17.39
N ARG A 806 15.22 13.74 16.52
CA ARG A 806 14.73 14.77 15.62
C ARG A 806 13.29 15.16 15.94
N HIS A 807 13.01 16.46 15.98
CA HIS A 807 11.69 17.03 16.35
C HIS A 807 11.20 16.51 17.72
N GLY A 808 12.07 16.60 18.72
CA GLY A 808 11.71 16.23 20.09
C GLY A 808 10.65 17.17 20.67
N VAL A 809 9.69 16.61 21.39
CA VAL A 809 8.65 17.31 22.16
C VAL A 809 8.67 16.73 23.57
N PHE A 810 8.84 17.60 24.56
CA PHE A 810 8.85 17.23 25.97
C PHE A 810 7.47 16.73 26.39
N ARG A 811 7.45 15.66 27.20
CA ARG A 811 6.24 15.07 27.74
C ARG A 811 6.12 15.16 29.25
N GLY A 812 7.24 15.26 29.98
CA GLY A 812 7.21 15.34 31.44
C GLY A 812 8.55 14.99 32.07
N VAL A 813 8.66 15.22 33.38
CA VAL A 813 9.82 14.81 34.18
C VAL A 813 9.55 13.42 34.76
N ARG A 814 10.53 12.51 34.72
CA ARG A 814 10.42 11.17 35.29
C ARG A 814 11.15 11.14 36.64
N THR A 815 10.39 11.10 37.73
CA THR A 815 10.94 10.97 39.10
C THR A 815 11.02 9.51 39.56
N ASP A 816 10.38 8.59 38.83
CA ASP A 816 10.31 7.17 39.12
C ASP A 816 11.50 6.36 38.59
N LYS A 817 12.38 6.95 37.77
CA LYS A 817 13.52 6.25 37.16
C LYS A 817 14.84 6.95 37.46
N PRO A 818 15.85 6.21 37.95
CA PRO A 818 17.18 6.78 38.11
C PRO A 818 17.84 7.00 36.75
N ALA A 819 18.53 8.13 36.59
CA ALA A 819 19.21 8.51 35.35
C ALA A 819 20.17 7.43 34.81
N ALA A 820 20.85 6.70 35.71
CA ALA A 820 21.79 5.63 35.35
C ALA A 820 21.16 4.46 34.56
N LEU A 821 19.84 4.28 34.61
CA LEU A 821 19.14 3.21 33.89
C LEU A 821 18.62 3.64 32.52
N ILE A 822 18.82 4.90 32.13
CA ILE A 822 18.28 5.46 30.88
C ILE A 822 19.24 5.16 29.74
N VAL A 823 18.93 4.11 28.98
CA VAL A 823 19.67 3.67 27.79
C VAL A 823 18.84 3.84 26.52
N ARG A 824 19.48 3.86 25.35
CA ARG A 824 18.76 3.90 24.06
C ARG A 824 18.00 2.59 23.82
N GLU A 825 16.67 2.67 23.69
CA GLU A 825 15.84 1.53 23.31
C GLU A 825 16.10 1.16 21.83
N ARG A 826 16.37 -0.13 21.56
CA ARG A 826 16.48 -0.68 20.21
C ARG A 826 15.39 -1.73 20.01
N ALA A 827 14.64 -1.62 18.92
CA ALA A 827 13.67 -2.65 18.57
C ALA A 827 14.39 -3.94 18.20
N LYS A 828 13.99 -5.06 18.81
CA LYS A 828 14.53 -6.39 18.47
C LYS A 828 13.75 -6.96 17.29
N ALA A 829 14.46 -7.49 16.29
CA ALA A 829 13.88 -8.33 15.25
C ALA A 829 13.68 -9.74 15.84
N LEU A 830 12.44 -10.21 15.91
CA LEU A 830 12.16 -11.59 16.32
C LEU A 830 12.44 -12.51 15.13
N GLY A 831 13.52 -13.29 15.22
CA GLY A 831 13.84 -14.34 14.25
C GLY A 831 13.23 -15.67 14.67
N GLY A 832 12.48 -16.31 13.78
CA GLY A 832 12.11 -17.73 13.86
C GLY A 832 12.39 -18.39 12.50
N GLY A 833 13.07 -19.54 12.39
CA GLY A 833 13.49 -20.47 13.43
C GLY A 833 14.60 -21.46 13.02
N VAL A 834 14.83 -22.42 13.91
CA VAL A 834 15.80 -23.54 13.88
C VAL A 834 15.51 -24.50 12.72
N PRO A 835 16.53 -25.12 12.09
CA PRO A 835 16.42 -25.73 10.76
C PRO A 835 15.74 -27.11 10.80
N ALA A 836 14.66 -27.26 10.02
CA ALA A 836 14.09 -28.56 9.67
C ALA A 836 14.67 -29.03 8.32
N LYS A 837 15.08 -30.30 8.27
CA LYS A 837 15.71 -30.98 7.12
C LYS A 837 14.96 -30.74 5.81
N ALA A 838 15.73 -30.38 4.78
CA ALA A 838 15.25 -29.97 3.47
C ALA A 838 14.84 -31.14 2.56
N ALA A 839 13.66 -31.02 1.96
CA ALA A 839 13.44 -31.35 0.54
C ALA A 839 13.74 -30.09 -0.30
N PRO A 840 14.17 -30.22 -1.57
CA PRO A 840 14.89 -29.16 -2.26
C PRO A 840 13.96 -28.00 -2.66
N LYS A 841 14.00 -26.89 -1.90
CA LYS A 841 13.57 -25.58 -2.38
C LYS A 841 14.82 -24.80 -2.80
N THR A 842 14.83 -24.30 -4.03
CA THR A 842 15.84 -23.34 -4.51
C THR A 842 15.86 -22.14 -3.55
N PRO A 843 16.99 -21.79 -2.90
CA PRO A 843 17.02 -20.68 -1.97
C PRO A 843 16.75 -19.37 -2.71
N GLY A 844 15.67 -18.67 -2.35
CA GLY A 844 15.35 -17.36 -2.89
C GLY A 844 16.48 -16.38 -2.58
N LEU A 845 17.15 -15.89 -3.62
CA LEU A 845 18.17 -14.85 -3.50
C LEU A 845 17.51 -13.56 -3.00
N LYS A 846 17.99 -12.99 -1.90
CA LYS A 846 17.49 -11.69 -1.40
C LYS A 846 17.75 -10.60 -2.44
N VAL A 847 16.69 -10.09 -3.07
CA VAL A 847 16.77 -9.00 -4.04
C VAL A 847 17.07 -7.70 -3.31
N THR A 848 18.14 -7.01 -3.71
CA THR A 848 18.46 -5.68 -3.14
C THR A 848 17.88 -4.56 -4.01
N ASN A 849 17.40 -3.49 -3.38
CA ASN A 849 16.70 -2.38 -4.03
C ASN A 849 15.56 -2.86 -4.96
N PRO A 850 14.66 -3.75 -4.50
CA PRO A 850 13.62 -4.36 -5.34
C PRO A 850 12.68 -3.33 -5.98
N GLU A 851 12.40 -2.23 -5.26
CA GLU A 851 11.54 -1.12 -5.69
C GLU A 851 12.15 -0.21 -6.76
N ARG A 852 13.45 -0.34 -7.06
CA ARG A 852 14.14 0.50 -8.05
C ARG A 852 13.50 0.34 -9.43
N VAL A 853 12.98 1.43 -9.98
CA VAL A 853 12.44 1.48 -11.35
C VAL A 853 13.58 1.31 -12.35
N ILE A 854 13.44 0.32 -13.26
CA ILE A 854 14.41 0.03 -14.34
C ILE A 854 13.90 0.51 -15.70
N ASP A 855 12.59 0.70 -15.85
CA ASP A 855 11.98 1.33 -17.03
C ASP A 855 10.96 2.39 -16.58
N PRO A 856 11.32 3.69 -16.64
CA PRO A 856 10.43 4.77 -16.26
C PRO A 856 9.15 4.88 -17.11
N SER A 857 9.14 4.36 -18.33
CA SER A 857 7.98 4.48 -19.24
C SER A 857 6.82 3.59 -18.81
N THR A 858 7.12 2.42 -18.25
CA THR A 858 6.14 1.43 -17.79
C THR A 858 6.05 1.37 -16.26
N GLY A 859 7.04 1.90 -15.54
CA GLY A 859 7.18 1.77 -14.10
C GLY A 859 7.71 0.41 -13.65
N LEU A 860 8.18 -0.44 -14.58
CA LEU A 860 8.74 -1.76 -14.25
C LEU A 860 10.00 -1.61 -13.41
N ARG A 861 10.11 -2.43 -12.36
CA ARG A 861 11.13 -2.37 -11.32
C ARG A 861 12.09 -3.54 -11.42
N LYS A 862 13.19 -3.44 -10.69
CA LYS A 862 14.22 -4.48 -10.59
C LYS A 862 13.63 -5.83 -10.16
N VAL A 863 12.74 -5.84 -9.18
CA VAL A 863 12.09 -7.07 -8.71
C VAL A 863 11.26 -7.75 -9.80
N ASP A 864 10.63 -6.97 -10.68
CA ASP A 864 9.80 -7.49 -11.76
C ASP A 864 10.67 -8.22 -12.81
N LEU A 865 11.88 -7.71 -13.10
CA LEU A 865 12.86 -8.36 -13.97
C LEU A 865 13.42 -9.66 -13.37
N VAL A 866 13.74 -9.65 -12.08
CA VAL A 866 14.25 -10.84 -11.38
C VAL A 866 13.21 -11.96 -11.40
N ARG A 867 11.96 -11.64 -11.05
CA ARG A 867 10.83 -12.59 -11.07
C ARG A 867 10.53 -13.10 -12.47
N TYR A 868 10.61 -12.24 -13.49
CA TYR A 868 10.47 -12.68 -14.86
C TYR A 868 11.48 -13.79 -15.19
N TYR A 869 12.76 -13.56 -14.93
CA TYR A 869 13.81 -14.54 -15.23
C TYR A 869 13.72 -15.81 -14.39
N GLU A 870 13.32 -15.69 -13.13
CA GLU A 870 12.97 -16.85 -12.29
C GLU A 870 11.85 -17.68 -12.93
N SER A 871 10.78 -17.02 -13.37
CA SER A 871 9.58 -17.67 -13.93
C SER A 871 9.79 -18.35 -15.28
N VAL A 872 10.80 -17.93 -16.06
CA VAL A 872 11.13 -18.51 -17.38
C VAL A 872 12.43 -19.32 -17.38
N ALA A 873 13.02 -19.57 -16.22
CA ALA A 873 14.33 -20.22 -16.14
C ALA A 873 14.34 -21.58 -16.87
N GLU A 874 13.33 -22.43 -16.67
CA GLU A 874 13.24 -23.74 -17.32
C GLU A 874 13.14 -23.64 -18.85
N TRP A 875 12.44 -22.62 -19.35
CA TRP A 875 12.30 -22.33 -20.78
C TRP A 875 13.60 -21.76 -21.38
N MET A 876 14.30 -20.90 -20.63
CA MET A 876 15.47 -20.18 -21.11
C MET A 876 16.76 -21.00 -21.02
N LEU A 877 16.90 -21.85 -20.00
CA LEU A 877 18.13 -22.60 -19.74
C LEU A 877 18.60 -23.50 -20.89
N PRO A 878 17.73 -24.22 -21.63
CA PRO A 878 18.15 -24.97 -22.81
C PRO A 878 18.87 -24.12 -23.85
N HIS A 879 18.59 -22.82 -23.92
CA HIS A 879 19.24 -21.89 -24.83
C HIS A 879 20.53 -21.27 -24.28
N LEU A 880 20.78 -21.33 -22.97
CA LEU A 880 21.97 -20.75 -22.32
C LEU A 880 23.04 -21.81 -22.02
N LYS A 881 22.61 -23.00 -21.58
CA LYS A 881 23.50 -24.05 -21.08
C LYS A 881 24.51 -24.47 -22.16
N GLY A 882 25.78 -24.44 -21.79
CA GLY A 882 26.91 -24.77 -22.66
C GLY A 882 27.26 -23.71 -23.70
N ARG A 883 26.59 -22.55 -23.72
CA ARG A 883 26.87 -21.46 -24.68
C ARG A 883 27.62 -20.30 -24.02
N PRO A 884 28.71 -19.82 -24.63
CA PRO A 884 29.27 -18.54 -24.26
C PRO A 884 28.21 -17.43 -24.37
N THR A 885 28.09 -16.63 -23.30
CA THR A 885 27.00 -15.68 -23.09
C THR A 885 27.55 -14.31 -22.73
N SER A 886 27.24 -13.30 -23.54
CA SER A 886 27.47 -11.89 -23.20
C SER A 886 26.28 -11.33 -22.43
N LEU A 887 26.55 -10.48 -21.44
CA LEU A 887 25.54 -9.90 -20.56
C LEU A 887 25.39 -8.41 -20.84
N VAL A 888 24.17 -7.89 -20.92
CA VAL A 888 23.92 -6.44 -21.01
C VAL A 888 23.36 -5.97 -19.68
N ARG A 889 24.11 -5.14 -18.95
CA ARG A 889 23.73 -4.64 -17.63
C ARG A 889 23.22 -3.21 -17.71
N GLY A 890 22.13 -2.90 -17.01
CA GLY A 890 21.58 -1.56 -16.85
C GLY A 890 21.44 -1.16 -15.38
N PRO A 891 22.54 -0.78 -14.69
CA PRO A 891 22.51 -0.42 -13.26
C PRO A 891 21.55 0.71 -12.92
N THR A 892 21.32 1.64 -13.85
CA THR A 892 20.39 2.78 -13.73
C THR A 892 19.11 2.60 -14.56
N GLY A 893 18.89 1.41 -15.13
CA GLY A 893 17.73 1.09 -15.96
C GLY A 893 17.97 1.29 -17.47
N VAL A 894 16.91 1.17 -18.28
CA VAL A 894 16.99 1.20 -19.76
C VAL A 894 17.27 2.57 -20.36
N THR A 895 17.13 3.64 -19.56
CA THR A 895 17.43 5.03 -19.99
C THR A 895 18.84 5.47 -19.63
N GLY A 896 19.56 4.68 -18.84
CA GLY A 896 20.92 4.98 -18.40
C GLY A 896 21.99 4.26 -19.24
N GLU A 897 23.22 4.26 -18.73
CA GLU A 897 24.32 3.56 -19.37
C GLU A 897 24.10 2.04 -19.36
N LEU A 898 24.37 1.41 -20.50
CA LEU A 898 24.32 -0.03 -20.70
C LEU A 898 25.73 -0.59 -20.84
N PHE A 899 26.07 -1.57 -20.02
CA PHE A 899 27.36 -2.22 -20.03
C PHE A 899 27.25 -3.55 -20.77
N PHE A 900 27.84 -3.64 -21.96
CA PHE A 900 27.94 -4.89 -22.71
C PHE A 900 29.18 -5.65 -22.24
N GLN A 901 28.94 -6.69 -21.44
CA GLN A 901 29.97 -7.45 -20.74
C GLN A 901 30.18 -8.82 -21.41
N LYS A 902 31.32 -8.99 -22.09
CA LYS A 902 31.76 -10.28 -22.66
C LYS A 902 32.60 -11.12 -21.68
N HIS A 903 33.22 -10.45 -20.71
CA HIS A 903 34.20 -11.01 -19.76
C HIS A 903 33.91 -10.48 -18.35
N ASP A 904 34.37 -11.19 -17.32
CA ASP A 904 34.12 -10.79 -15.93
C ASP A 904 35.14 -9.75 -15.43
N ASP A 905 34.83 -8.46 -15.58
CA ASP A 905 35.66 -7.39 -15.01
C ASP A 905 35.22 -7.07 -13.56
N LYS A 906 36.10 -7.39 -12.60
CA LYS A 906 36.10 -7.06 -11.15
C LYS A 906 34.86 -7.40 -10.30
N LEU A 907 33.73 -7.80 -10.88
CA LEU A 907 32.46 -7.96 -10.17
C LEU A 907 31.89 -9.39 -10.33
N SER A 908 32.42 -10.32 -9.53
CA SER A 908 32.00 -11.73 -9.54
C SER A 908 30.49 -11.88 -9.32
N ILE A 909 29.79 -12.40 -10.34
CA ILE A 909 28.36 -12.76 -10.23
C ILE A 909 28.27 -14.22 -9.74
N PRO A 910 27.57 -14.48 -8.62
CA PRO A 910 27.42 -15.84 -8.10
C PRO A 910 26.84 -16.82 -9.14
N HIS A 911 27.35 -18.05 -9.14
CA HIS A 911 26.91 -19.17 -9.99
C HIS A 911 27.12 -19.01 -11.50
N VAL A 912 27.60 -17.86 -11.99
CA VAL A 912 28.06 -17.71 -13.37
C VAL A 912 29.38 -18.44 -13.53
N ARG A 913 29.51 -19.27 -14.57
CA ARG A 913 30.72 -20.05 -14.84
C ARG A 913 31.62 -19.27 -15.79
N LYS A 914 32.90 -19.17 -15.44
CA LYS A 914 33.96 -18.75 -16.36
C LYS A 914 34.39 -19.96 -17.19
N LEU A 915 34.45 -19.77 -18.50
CA LEU A 915 34.88 -20.78 -19.44
C LEU A 915 36.41 -20.75 -19.60
N PRO A 916 37.04 -21.88 -19.96
CA PRO A 916 38.48 -21.97 -20.14
C PRO A 916 39.03 -20.86 -21.07
N PRO A 917 40.11 -20.14 -20.70
CA PRO A 917 40.68 -19.05 -21.49
C PRO A 917 41.13 -19.45 -22.91
N ASP A 918 41.56 -20.70 -23.09
CA ASP A 918 42.02 -21.26 -24.37
C ASP A 918 40.92 -21.36 -25.43
N LEU A 919 39.65 -21.26 -25.01
CA LEU A 919 38.52 -21.17 -25.95
C LEU A 919 38.53 -19.86 -26.74
N TRP A 920 39.17 -18.80 -26.25
CA TRP A 920 39.37 -17.56 -27.00
C TRP A 920 40.71 -16.91 -26.63
N PRO A 921 41.81 -17.36 -27.26
CA PRO A 921 43.15 -16.84 -27.00
C PRO A 921 43.22 -15.32 -27.15
N ASP A 922 44.07 -14.68 -26.34
CA ASP A 922 44.27 -13.22 -26.29
C ASP A 922 43.05 -12.41 -25.80
N HIS A 923 42.03 -13.09 -25.26
CA HIS A 923 40.87 -12.47 -24.63
C HIS A 923 40.69 -12.96 -23.18
N ALA A 924 39.94 -12.20 -22.38
CA ALA A 924 39.56 -12.65 -21.04
C ALA A 924 38.55 -13.81 -21.11
N GLU A 925 38.38 -14.51 -19.98
CA GLU A 925 37.49 -15.68 -19.90
C GLU A 925 36.06 -15.35 -20.35
N LEU A 926 35.50 -16.22 -21.18
CA LEU A 926 34.10 -16.16 -21.59
C LEU A 926 33.18 -16.57 -20.44
N LEU A 927 31.93 -16.12 -20.47
CA LEU A 927 30.93 -16.41 -19.43
C LEU A 927 29.90 -17.42 -19.90
N GLU A 928 29.40 -18.23 -18.97
CA GLU A 928 28.24 -19.10 -19.16
C GLU A 928 27.29 -18.96 -17.97
N VAL A 929 25.99 -19.01 -18.27
CA VAL A 929 24.90 -19.00 -17.29
C VAL A 929 24.26 -20.40 -17.25
N PRO A 930 24.79 -21.33 -16.43
CA PRO A 930 24.45 -22.76 -16.54
C PRO A 930 23.20 -23.19 -15.77
N SER A 931 22.67 -22.33 -14.89
CA SER A 931 21.60 -22.70 -13.97
C SER A 931 20.62 -21.56 -13.68
N ALA A 932 19.46 -21.90 -13.12
CA ALA A 932 18.45 -20.93 -12.69
C ALA A 932 19.01 -19.96 -11.63
N GLN A 933 19.84 -20.45 -10.71
CA GLN A 933 20.48 -19.59 -9.70
C GLN A 933 21.41 -18.56 -10.35
N ALA A 934 22.17 -18.96 -11.37
CA ALA A 934 23.04 -18.05 -12.13
C ALA A 934 22.22 -16.99 -12.87
N LEU A 935 21.12 -17.40 -13.50
CA LEU A 935 20.22 -16.51 -14.23
C LEU A 935 19.59 -15.44 -13.30
N VAL A 936 19.08 -15.85 -12.14
CA VAL A 936 18.52 -14.95 -11.12
C VAL A 936 19.60 -14.05 -10.52
N ALA A 937 20.80 -14.58 -10.26
CA ALA A 937 21.94 -13.79 -9.78
C ALA A 937 22.36 -12.70 -10.79
N CYS A 938 22.39 -13.02 -12.08
CA CYS A 938 22.61 -12.04 -13.14
C CYS A 938 21.57 -10.91 -13.10
N ALA A 939 20.28 -11.24 -13.00
CA ALA A 939 19.21 -10.24 -12.93
C ALA A 939 19.34 -9.35 -11.67
N GLN A 940 19.68 -9.95 -10.53
CA GLN A 940 19.98 -9.23 -9.29
C GLN A 940 21.18 -8.27 -9.44
N MET A 941 22.14 -8.62 -10.29
CA MET A 941 23.29 -7.76 -10.67
C MET A 941 23.00 -6.80 -11.82
N ASN A 942 21.71 -6.58 -12.10
CA ASN A 942 21.14 -5.67 -13.10
C ASN A 942 21.39 -6.08 -14.56
N VAL A 943 21.63 -7.37 -14.84
CA VAL A 943 21.63 -7.89 -16.21
C VAL A 943 20.21 -7.89 -16.76
N ILE A 944 20.01 -7.18 -17.87
CA ILE A 944 18.73 -7.09 -18.58
C ILE A 944 18.71 -8.02 -19.80
N GLU A 945 19.78 -8.07 -20.60
CA GLU A 945 19.82 -8.92 -21.80
C GLU A 945 20.89 -10.02 -21.71
N PHE A 946 20.59 -11.19 -22.28
CA PHE A 946 21.50 -12.33 -22.41
C PHE A 946 21.69 -12.66 -23.89
N HIS A 947 22.93 -12.59 -24.37
CA HIS A 947 23.26 -12.82 -25.78
C HIS A 947 24.18 -14.02 -25.93
N THR A 948 23.75 -15.02 -26.68
CA THR A 948 24.53 -16.27 -26.85
C THR A 948 25.27 -16.31 -28.18
N TRP A 949 26.42 -16.98 -28.16
CA TRP A 949 27.13 -17.38 -29.36
C TRP A 949 26.34 -18.42 -30.15
N ASN A 950 26.65 -18.55 -31.45
CA ASN A 950 26.06 -19.57 -32.32
C ASN A 950 26.73 -20.95 -32.21
N SER A 951 27.62 -21.15 -31.23
CA SER A 951 28.26 -22.44 -30.92
C SER A 951 28.09 -22.78 -29.44
N LEU A 952 28.42 -24.03 -29.10
CA LEU A 952 28.60 -24.48 -27.72
C LEU A 952 30.09 -24.41 -27.37
N ALA A 953 30.42 -24.15 -26.11
CA ALA A 953 31.80 -24.07 -25.62
C ALA A 953 32.62 -25.32 -25.97
N LYS A 954 32.00 -26.52 -25.91
CA LYS A 954 32.64 -27.80 -26.27
C LYS A 954 33.10 -27.89 -27.74
N ASN A 955 32.47 -27.12 -28.63
CA ASN A 955 32.74 -27.08 -30.07
C ASN A 955 32.79 -25.62 -30.52
N ILE A 956 33.58 -24.80 -29.81
CA ILE A 956 33.43 -23.34 -29.90
C ILE A 956 33.61 -22.81 -31.32
N ASN A 957 34.47 -23.41 -32.13
CA ASN A 957 34.77 -22.99 -33.51
C ASN A 957 33.79 -23.51 -34.57
N LYS A 958 32.82 -24.36 -34.18
CA LYS A 958 31.87 -24.99 -35.11
C LYS A 958 30.43 -24.61 -34.73
N PRO A 959 29.85 -23.56 -35.34
CA PRO A 959 28.51 -23.12 -35.00
C PRO A 959 27.48 -24.24 -35.24
N ASP A 960 26.52 -24.33 -34.34
CA ASP A 960 25.40 -25.27 -34.39
C ASP A 960 24.07 -24.59 -34.79
N ARG A 961 24.14 -23.31 -35.19
CA ARG A 961 22.98 -22.58 -35.73
C ARG A 961 23.38 -21.38 -36.61
N ILE A 962 22.45 -20.98 -37.48
CA ILE A 962 22.43 -19.71 -38.21
C ILE A 962 21.31 -18.85 -37.64
N VAL A 963 21.54 -17.54 -37.55
CA VAL A 963 20.50 -16.55 -37.25
C VAL A 963 20.40 -15.56 -38.40
N PHE A 964 19.19 -15.38 -38.92
CA PHE A 964 18.82 -14.28 -39.79
C PHE A 964 18.04 -13.26 -38.95
N ASP A 965 18.64 -12.10 -38.69
CA ASP A 965 18.01 -11.03 -37.90
C ASP A 965 17.35 -10.02 -38.85
N LEU A 966 16.02 -10.02 -38.88
CA LEU A 966 15.24 -9.19 -39.78
C LEU A 966 15.06 -7.80 -39.15
N ASP A 967 15.98 -6.89 -39.49
CA ASP A 967 16.01 -5.53 -38.98
C ASP A 967 15.31 -4.55 -39.95
N PRO A 968 14.12 -4.03 -39.62
CA PRO A 968 13.45 -3.05 -40.46
C PRO A 968 14.18 -1.70 -40.43
N GLY A 969 14.29 -1.07 -41.60
CA GLY A 969 14.68 0.32 -41.68
C GLY A 969 13.57 1.28 -41.30
N GLU A 970 13.93 2.55 -41.16
CA GLU A 970 12.97 3.61 -40.85
C GLU A 970 11.82 3.66 -41.86
N GLY A 971 10.60 3.87 -41.36
CA GLY A 971 9.38 3.92 -42.18
C GLY A 971 8.84 2.57 -42.65
N THR A 972 9.46 1.44 -42.31
CA THR A 972 8.97 0.11 -42.73
C THR A 972 7.71 -0.30 -41.94
N PRO A 973 6.56 -0.57 -42.61
CA PRO A 973 5.36 -1.06 -41.94
C PRO A 973 5.57 -2.45 -41.31
N TRP A 974 4.87 -2.73 -40.20
CA TRP A 974 4.99 -4.03 -39.51
C TRP A 974 4.63 -5.22 -40.41
N GLN A 975 3.61 -5.07 -41.26
CA GLN A 975 3.21 -6.08 -42.23
C GLN A 975 4.37 -6.50 -43.15
N HIS A 976 5.24 -5.56 -43.54
CA HIS A 976 6.42 -5.90 -44.35
C HIS A 976 7.43 -6.76 -43.58
N VAL A 977 7.53 -6.62 -42.25
CA VAL A 977 8.37 -7.49 -41.41
C VAL A 977 7.81 -8.91 -41.40
N GLN A 978 6.48 -9.05 -41.31
CA GLN A 978 5.81 -10.36 -41.37
C GLN A 978 5.99 -11.01 -42.75
N GLU A 979 5.76 -10.25 -43.83
CA GLU A 979 6.01 -10.70 -45.21
C GLU A 979 7.46 -11.14 -45.40
N ALA A 980 8.42 -10.35 -44.92
CA ALA A 980 9.84 -10.66 -45.02
C ALA A 980 10.21 -11.96 -44.29
N ALA A 981 9.65 -12.20 -43.09
CA ALA A 981 9.87 -13.46 -42.38
C ALA A 981 9.31 -14.66 -43.15
N ALA A 982 8.12 -14.53 -43.75
CA ALA A 982 7.54 -15.57 -44.58
C ALA A 982 8.39 -15.84 -45.84
N LEU A 983 8.92 -14.81 -46.49
CA LEU A 983 9.80 -14.94 -47.66
C LEU A 983 11.15 -15.59 -47.29
N VAL A 984 11.75 -15.21 -46.16
CA VAL A 984 12.97 -15.87 -45.65
C VAL A 984 12.70 -17.35 -45.35
N ARG A 985 11.55 -17.69 -44.73
CA ARG A 985 11.15 -19.08 -44.51
C ARG A 985 11.02 -19.84 -45.82
N ALA A 986 10.31 -19.28 -46.80
CA ALA A 986 10.11 -19.92 -48.10
C ALA A 986 11.45 -20.18 -48.80
N MET A 987 12.37 -19.21 -48.78
CA MET A 987 13.72 -19.37 -49.33
C MET A 987 14.48 -20.50 -48.62
N LEU A 988 14.45 -20.55 -47.29
CA LEU A 988 15.12 -21.62 -46.52
C LEU A 988 14.50 -22.99 -46.79
N GLN A 989 13.18 -23.08 -46.97
CA GLN A 989 12.50 -24.33 -47.35
C GLN A 989 12.91 -24.81 -48.75
N GLN A 990 13.10 -23.91 -49.72
CA GLN A 990 13.63 -24.25 -51.04
C GLN A 990 15.09 -24.73 -50.98
N LEU A 991 15.84 -24.29 -49.96
CA LEU A 991 17.18 -24.80 -49.65
C LEU A 991 17.16 -26.07 -48.77
N GLU A 992 15.98 -26.66 -48.53
CA GLU A 992 15.76 -27.84 -47.69
C GLU A 992 16.20 -27.63 -46.23
N LEU A 993 16.11 -26.40 -45.74
CA LEU A 993 16.44 -26.03 -44.36
C LEU A 993 15.18 -25.68 -43.58
N GLU A 994 14.91 -26.48 -42.55
CA GLU A 994 13.94 -26.17 -41.52
C GLU A 994 14.43 -25.02 -40.62
N CYS A 995 13.51 -24.15 -40.24
CA CYS A 995 13.82 -22.95 -39.48
C CYS A 995 12.73 -22.63 -38.45
N TRP A 996 13.12 -21.91 -37.40
CA TRP A 996 12.27 -21.54 -36.27
C TRP A 996 12.23 -20.03 -36.10
N LEU A 997 11.08 -19.52 -35.64
CA LEU A 997 10.82 -18.10 -35.54
C LEU A 997 10.79 -17.66 -34.08
N LYS A 998 11.37 -16.49 -33.81
CA LYS A 998 11.14 -15.76 -32.56
C LYS A 998 11.06 -14.26 -32.80
N THR A 999 10.34 -13.55 -31.94
CA THR A 999 10.43 -12.09 -31.92
C THR A 999 11.82 -11.66 -31.44
N SER A 1000 12.31 -10.50 -31.88
CA SER A 1000 13.59 -9.99 -31.36
C SER A 1000 13.46 -9.36 -29.96
N GLY A 1001 12.23 -9.08 -29.52
CA GLY A 1001 11.94 -8.22 -28.36
C GLY A 1001 12.14 -6.73 -28.66
N GLY A 1002 12.45 -6.38 -29.91
CA GLY A 1002 12.66 -5.02 -30.38
C GLY A 1002 11.74 -4.71 -31.57
N LYS A 1003 12.33 -4.28 -32.69
CA LYS A 1003 11.57 -3.87 -33.89
C LYS A 1003 11.38 -4.99 -34.93
N GLY A 1004 12.09 -6.10 -34.78
CA GLY A 1004 12.25 -7.12 -35.81
C GLY A 1004 11.92 -8.54 -35.35
N LEU A 1005 12.29 -9.51 -36.19
CA LEU A 1005 12.11 -10.95 -35.96
C LEU A 1005 13.45 -11.67 -36.19
N HIS A 1006 13.69 -12.78 -35.50
CA HIS A 1006 14.83 -13.65 -35.79
C HIS A 1006 14.33 -14.98 -36.35
N VAL A 1007 14.91 -15.41 -37.47
CA VAL A 1007 14.73 -16.75 -38.05
C VAL A 1007 15.98 -17.56 -37.77
N VAL A 1008 15.84 -18.72 -37.15
CA VAL A 1008 16.96 -19.53 -36.66
C VAL A 1008 16.96 -20.91 -37.31
N VAL A 1009 18.12 -21.32 -37.81
CA VAL A 1009 18.33 -22.63 -38.48
C VAL A 1009 19.32 -23.45 -37.66
N PRO A 1010 18.93 -24.57 -37.03
CA PRO A 1010 19.86 -25.47 -36.35
C PRO A 1010 20.71 -26.25 -37.36
N LEU A 1011 22.00 -26.40 -37.04
CA LEU A 1011 22.99 -27.08 -37.86
C LEU A 1011 23.62 -28.25 -37.09
N ALA A 1012 24.15 -29.22 -37.84
CA ALA A 1012 25.19 -30.09 -37.31
C ALA A 1012 26.50 -29.27 -37.18
N PRO A 1013 27.17 -29.24 -36.01
CA PRO A 1013 28.39 -28.45 -35.79
C PRO A 1013 29.61 -29.07 -36.50
N ARG A 1014 29.65 -28.97 -37.83
CA ARG A 1014 30.67 -29.57 -38.71
C ARG A 1014 31.53 -28.53 -39.42
N LEU A 1015 30.94 -27.39 -39.78
CA LEU A 1015 31.59 -26.31 -40.53
C LEU A 1015 32.09 -25.23 -39.58
N ASP A 1016 33.05 -24.43 -40.03
CA ASP A 1016 33.55 -23.25 -39.31
C ASP A 1016 32.62 -22.03 -39.47
N TYR A 1017 32.92 -20.97 -38.72
CA TYR A 1017 32.16 -19.73 -38.76
C TYR A 1017 32.22 -19.01 -40.10
N GLU A 1018 33.35 -19.05 -40.79
CA GLU A 1018 33.53 -18.36 -42.07
C GLU A 1018 32.60 -18.96 -43.13
N THR A 1019 32.63 -20.28 -43.30
CA THR A 1019 31.76 -21.01 -44.23
C THR A 1019 30.28 -20.75 -43.92
N VAL A 1020 29.89 -20.79 -42.64
CA VAL A 1020 28.49 -20.59 -42.23
C VAL A 1020 28.04 -19.13 -42.45
N LYS A 1021 28.91 -18.17 -42.16
CA LYS A 1021 28.65 -16.75 -42.40
C LYS A 1021 28.51 -16.46 -43.90
N ASP A 1022 29.41 -16.97 -44.73
CA ASP A 1022 29.40 -16.76 -46.19
C ASP A 1022 28.16 -17.35 -46.85
N PHE A 1023 27.73 -18.53 -46.40
CA PHE A 1023 26.46 -19.11 -46.82
C PHE A 1023 25.28 -18.18 -46.45
N SER A 1024 25.22 -17.72 -45.19
CA SER A 1024 24.15 -16.82 -44.75
C SER A 1024 24.15 -15.49 -45.51
N GLN A 1025 25.34 -14.95 -45.82
CA GLN A 1025 25.50 -13.75 -46.65
C GLN A 1025 24.97 -13.98 -48.07
N SER A 1026 25.29 -15.11 -48.68
CA SER A 1026 24.85 -15.48 -50.03
C SER A 1026 23.32 -15.57 -50.11
N VAL A 1027 22.67 -16.12 -49.07
CA VAL A 1027 21.20 -16.15 -48.99
C VAL A 1027 20.62 -14.74 -48.95
N VAL A 1028 21.19 -13.86 -48.12
CA VAL A 1028 20.73 -12.46 -48.01
C VAL A 1028 20.94 -11.68 -49.32
N GLN A 1029 22.09 -11.88 -49.97
CA GLN A 1029 22.36 -11.29 -51.29
C GLN A 1029 21.41 -11.80 -52.37
N HIS A 1030 21.05 -13.08 -52.34
CA HIS A 1030 20.04 -13.63 -53.24
C HIS A 1030 18.67 -12.98 -52.99
N LEU A 1031 18.20 -12.92 -51.75
CA LEU A 1031 16.94 -12.25 -51.39
C LEU A 1031 16.89 -10.79 -51.84
N ALA A 1032 17.98 -10.04 -51.63
CA ALA A 1032 18.08 -8.64 -52.04
C ALA A 1032 18.10 -8.45 -53.56
N ARG A 1033 18.67 -9.40 -54.32
CA ARG A 1033 18.63 -9.39 -55.80
C ARG A 1033 17.26 -9.76 -56.34
N THR A 1034 16.63 -10.79 -55.76
CA THR A 1034 15.36 -11.33 -56.24
C THR A 1034 14.17 -10.45 -55.87
N ILE A 1035 14.19 -9.84 -54.67
CA ILE A 1035 13.08 -9.00 -54.16
C ILE A 1035 13.64 -7.67 -53.62
N PRO A 1036 14.23 -6.81 -54.48
CA PRO A 1036 14.88 -5.57 -54.08
C PRO A 1036 13.92 -4.52 -53.52
N SER A 1037 12.61 -4.69 -53.74
CA SER A 1037 11.55 -3.87 -53.14
C SER A 1037 11.34 -4.14 -51.64
N ARG A 1038 11.81 -5.29 -51.13
CA ARG A 1038 11.67 -5.69 -49.72
C ARG A 1038 13.01 -5.78 -48.99
N PHE A 1039 14.07 -6.23 -49.66
CA PHE A 1039 15.35 -6.53 -49.03
C PHE A 1039 16.51 -5.70 -49.54
N VAL A 1040 17.52 -5.51 -48.69
CA VAL A 1040 18.82 -4.95 -49.05
C VAL A 1040 19.94 -5.81 -48.47
N ALA A 1041 21.07 -5.90 -49.18
CA ALA A 1041 22.23 -6.69 -48.75
C ALA A 1041 23.29 -5.87 -48.01
N LYS A 1042 23.21 -4.53 -48.06
CA LYS A 1042 24.20 -3.63 -47.45
C LYS A 1042 23.73 -3.18 -46.06
N SER A 1043 24.60 -3.31 -45.07
CA SER A 1043 24.34 -2.82 -43.71
C SER A 1043 24.31 -1.29 -43.65
N GLY A 1044 23.73 -0.74 -42.57
CA GLY A 1044 23.63 0.70 -42.32
C GLY A 1044 22.22 1.28 -42.50
N PRO A 1045 21.76 2.19 -41.61
CA PRO A 1045 20.39 2.71 -41.64
C PRO A 1045 19.98 3.37 -42.97
N LYS A 1046 20.88 4.15 -43.58
CA LYS A 1046 20.63 4.85 -44.85
C LYS A 1046 20.32 3.91 -46.02
N ASN A 1047 20.82 2.68 -45.98
CA ASN A 1047 20.67 1.72 -47.06
C ASN A 1047 19.33 0.97 -47.04
N ARG A 1048 18.52 1.14 -45.99
CA ARG A 1048 17.32 0.31 -45.76
C ARG A 1048 16.04 1.10 -45.48
N VAL A 1049 15.95 2.38 -45.82
CA VAL A 1049 14.71 3.17 -45.65
C VAL A 1049 13.55 2.48 -46.39
N GLY A 1050 12.46 2.18 -45.67
CA GLY A 1050 11.30 1.44 -46.19
C GLY A 1050 11.54 -0.05 -46.54
N LYS A 1051 12.72 -0.61 -46.26
CA LYS A 1051 13.13 -1.99 -46.58
C LYS A 1051 13.71 -2.70 -45.36
N LEU A 1052 13.96 -4.00 -45.49
CA LEU A 1052 14.60 -4.81 -44.45
C LEU A 1052 16.04 -5.16 -44.83
N PHE A 1053 16.93 -5.00 -43.86
CA PHE A 1053 18.23 -5.65 -43.89
C PHE A 1053 18.12 -6.95 -43.10
N VAL A 1054 18.34 -8.08 -43.76
CA VAL A 1054 18.45 -9.36 -43.08
C VAL A 1054 19.90 -9.48 -42.60
N ASP A 1055 20.14 -9.16 -41.34
CA ASP A 1055 21.47 -9.10 -40.75
C ASP A 1055 22.06 -10.50 -40.56
N TYR A 1056 23.02 -10.82 -41.43
CA TYR A 1056 23.81 -12.05 -41.38
C TYR A 1056 25.10 -11.90 -40.57
N LEU A 1057 25.46 -10.68 -40.14
CA LEU A 1057 26.72 -10.42 -39.41
C LEU A 1057 26.74 -11.10 -38.04
N ARG A 1058 25.57 -11.48 -37.53
CA ARG A 1058 25.39 -12.27 -36.30
C ARG A 1058 25.98 -13.68 -36.39
N ASN A 1059 26.34 -14.14 -37.59
CA ASN A 1059 26.89 -15.47 -37.84
C ASN A 1059 28.42 -15.50 -37.87
N GLY A 1060 29.11 -14.41 -37.55
CA GLY A 1060 30.57 -14.39 -37.41
C GLY A 1060 31.09 -14.95 -36.08
N HIS A 1061 32.37 -15.28 -36.03
CA HIS A 1061 33.05 -15.69 -34.80
C HIS A 1061 32.95 -14.60 -33.73
N GLY A 1062 32.61 -14.97 -32.49
CA GLY A 1062 32.43 -14.03 -31.38
C GLY A 1062 31.22 -13.09 -31.47
N ALA A 1063 30.39 -13.21 -32.52
CA ALA A 1063 29.12 -12.50 -32.63
C ALA A 1063 28.05 -13.18 -31.77
N THR A 1064 27.10 -12.37 -31.29
CA THR A 1064 26.06 -12.85 -30.38
C THR A 1064 24.68 -12.36 -30.77
N THR A 1065 23.68 -13.13 -30.39
CA THR A 1065 22.26 -12.82 -30.61
C THR A 1065 21.51 -12.88 -29.29
N ALA A 1066 20.60 -11.94 -29.05
CA ALA A 1066 19.68 -12.00 -27.92
C ALA A 1066 18.99 -13.37 -27.86
N THR A 1067 19.18 -14.07 -26.76
CA THR A 1067 18.71 -15.44 -26.57
C THR A 1067 17.18 -15.45 -26.49
N ALA A 1068 16.56 -16.58 -26.86
CA ALA A 1068 15.14 -16.80 -26.57
C ALA A 1068 14.85 -16.53 -25.09
N PHE A 1069 13.71 -15.92 -24.81
CA PHE A 1069 13.25 -15.45 -23.49
C PHE A 1069 14.09 -14.34 -22.85
N SER A 1070 15.14 -13.83 -23.50
CA SER A 1070 15.84 -12.64 -23.01
C SER A 1070 14.95 -11.40 -23.11
N ALA A 1071 14.89 -10.63 -22.02
CA ALA A 1071 14.39 -9.26 -22.05
C ALA A 1071 15.33 -8.36 -22.86
N ARG A 1072 14.81 -7.23 -23.31
CA ARG A 1072 15.53 -6.20 -24.07
C ARG A 1072 15.61 -4.90 -23.29
N SER A 1073 16.77 -4.28 -23.23
CA SER A 1073 17.03 -3.00 -22.55
C SER A 1073 16.52 -1.82 -23.38
N ARG A 1074 15.20 -1.80 -23.60
CA ARG A 1074 14.44 -0.77 -24.32
C ARG A 1074 13.19 -0.43 -23.53
N PRO A 1075 12.56 0.75 -23.75
CA PRO A 1075 11.26 1.06 -23.16
C PRO A 1075 10.26 -0.08 -23.41
N GLY A 1076 9.56 -0.49 -22.36
CA GLY A 1076 8.67 -1.65 -22.36
C GLY A 1076 9.30 -2.99 -21.98
N LEU A 1077 10.64 -3.11 -21.96
CA LEU A 1077 11.36 -4.36 -21.67
C LEU A 1077 10.82 -5.55 -22.49
N GLY A 1078 10.75 -5.36 -23.82
CA GLY A 1078 10.29 -6.38 -24.76
C GLY A 1078 11.09 -7.68 -24.63
N VAL A 1079 10.46 -8.81 -24.91
CA VAL A 1079 11.03 -10.15 -24.76
C VAL A 1079 11.24 -10.80 -26.14
N SER A 1080 12.39 -11.44 -26.32
CA SER A 1080 12.64 -12.26 -27.51
C SER A 1080 11.93 -13.61 -27.38
N MET A 1081 10.69 -13.68 -27.85
CA MET A 1081 9.79 -14.81 -27.59
C MET A 1081 9.80 -15.82 -28.75
N PRO A 1082 10.14 -17.09 -28.52
CA PRO A 1082 9.89 -18.19 -29.46
C PRO A 1082 8.40 -18.33 -29.78
N ILE A 1083 8.08 -18.53 -31.06
CA ILE A 1083 6.69 -18.67 -31.52
C ILE A 1083 6.57 -19.73 -32.61
N ALA A 1084 5.35 -20.24 -32.79
CA ALA A 1084 5.01 -21.10 -33.92
C ALA A 1084 4.86 -20.25 -35.19
N TRP A 1085 5.13 -20.84 -36.35
CA TRP A 1085 5.04 -20.11 -37.62
C TRP A 1085 3.61 -19.65 -37.95
N GLU A 1086 2.62 -20.42 -37.50
CA GLU A 1086 1.20 -20.16 -37.69
C GLU A 1086 0.76 -18.86 -37.00
N GLN A 1087 1.50 -18.43 -35.97
CA GLN A 1087 1.24 -17.19 -35.22
C GLN A 1087 1.81 -15.95 -35.92
N LEU A 1088 2.60 -16.10 -37.00
CA LEU A 1088 3.25 -14.97 -37.68
C LEU A 1088 2.25 -13.89 -38.10
N GLY A 1089 1.11 -14.28 -38.67
CA GLY A 1089 0.08 -13.35 -39.15
C GLY A 1089 -0.65 -12.59 -38.04
N GLU A 1090 -0.63 -13.11 -36.81
CA GLU A 1090 -1.31 -12.52 -35.65
C GLU A 1090 -0.43 -11.53 -34.88
N LEU A 1091 0.88 -11.52 -35.16
CA LEU A 1091 1.81 -10.63 -34.48
C LEU A 1091 1.52 -9.16 -34.79
N LYS A 1092 1.63 -8.31 -33.77
CA LYS A 1092 1.45 -6.86 -33.89
C LYS A 1092 2.75 -6.07 -33.81
N SER A 1093 3.81 -6.66 -33.24
CA SER A 1093 5.14 -6.03 -33.17
C SER A 1093 6.23 -7.04 -32.80
N GLY A 1094 7.50 -6.65 -33.00
CA GLY A 1094 8.67 -7.44 -32.60
C GLY A 1094 8.94 -7.43 -31.09
N ALA A 1095 8.16 -6.65 -30.33
CA ALA A 1095 8.19 -6.53 -28.87
C ALA A 1095 6.77 -6.74 -28.30
N GLN A 1096 5.98 -7.62 -28.94
CA GLN A 1096 4.59 -7.88 -28.55
C GLN A 1096 4.47 -8.34 -27.10
N TRP A 1097 5.45 -9.13 -26.65
CA TRP A 1097 5.55 -9.56 -25.26
C TRP A 1097 6.64 -8.78 -24.54
N THR A 1098 6.40 -8.50 -23.27
CA THR A 1098 7.33 -7.83 -22.35
C THR A 1098 7.57 -8.73 -21.15
N ILE A 1099 8.50 -8.37 -20.27
CA ILE A 1099 8.70 -9.12 -19.02
C ILE A 1099 7.43 -9.22 -18.15
N ALA A 1100 6.47 -8.31 -18.34
CA ALA A 1100 5.20 -8.32 -17.62
C ALA A 1100 4.18 -9.31 -18.21
N THR A 1101 4.20 -9.55 -19.52
CA THR A 1101 3.16 -10.34 -20.22
C THR A 1101 3.66 -11.69 -20.75
N ALA A 1102 4.98 -11.87 -20.86
CA ALA A 1102 5.61 -13.04 -21.44
C ALA A 1102 5.30 -14.32 -20.66
N ARG A 1103 5.40 -14.30 -19.32
CA ARG A 1103 5.13 -15.50 -18.51
C ARG A 1103 3.66 -15.91 -18.57
N GLU A 1104 2.77 -14.91 -18.58
CA GLU A 1104 1.34 -15.17 -18.74
C GLU A 1104 1.06 -15.84 -20.07
N TYR A 1105 1.65 -15.37 -21.18
CA TYR A 1105 1.50 -16.00 -22.49
C TYR A 1105 1.98 -17.46 -22.48
N LEU A 1106 3.09 -17.74 -21.80
CA LEU A 1106 3.66 -19.08 -21.69
C LEU A 1106 2.77 -20.06 -20.93
N SER A 1107 2.01 -19.59 -19.92
CA SER A 1107 1.09 -20.47 -19.16
C SER A 1107 -0.06 -21.06 -19.98
N PHE A 1108 -0.32 -20.53 -21.19
CA PHE A 1108 -1.33 -21.05 -22.13
C PHE A 1108 -0.74 -21.90 -23.25
N GLN A 1109 0.57 -22.15 -23.23
CA GLN A 1109 1.23 -23.02 -24.20
C GLN A 1109 1.26 -24.45 -23.64
N GLN A 1110 0.72 -25.40 -24.40
CA GLN A 1110 0.75 -26.81 -24.04
C GLN A 1110 2.08 -27.48 -24.43
N ALA A 1111 2.86 -26.85 -25.33
CA ALA A 1111 4.14 -27.35 -25.81
C ALA A 1111 5.07 -26.18 -26.22
N ASP A 1112 6.38 -26.44 -26.19
CA ASP A 1112 7.39 -25.54 -26.74
C ASP A 1112 7.26 -25.46 -28.28
N PRO A 1113 7.01 -24.27 -28.87
CA PRO A 1113 7.00 -24.08 -30.32
C PRO A 1113 8.33 -24.49 -30.98
N TRP A 1114 9.41 -24.54 -30.21
CA TRP A 1114 10.74 -24.95 -30.65
C TRP A 1114 11.09 -26.39 -30.23
N SER A 1115 10.15 -27.20 -29.77
CA SER A 1115 10.42 -28.60 -29.40
C SER A 1115 11.14 -29.42 -30.49
N GLY A 1116 10.83 -29.15 -31.77
CA GLY A 1116 11.51 -29.75 -32.94
C GLY A 1116 12.95 -29.26 -33.16
N TYR A 1117 13.29 -28.03 -32.76
CA TYR A 1117 14.61 -27.42 -32.95
C TYR A 1117 15.72 -28.28 -32.32
N TRP A 1118 15.48 -28.78 -31.11
CA TRP A 1118 16.46 -29.55 -30.34
C TRP A 1118 16.81 -30.90 -30.98
N LYS A 1119 15.89 -31.47 -31.77
CA LYS A 1119 16.05 -32.77 -32.44
C LYS A 1119 16.67 -32.65 -33.83
N LYS A 1120 16.65 -31.47 -34.45
CA LYS A 1120 17.11 -31.27 -35.83
C LYS A 1120 18.59 -30.92 -35.90
N ARG A 1121 19.32 -31.58 -36.80
CA ARG A 1121 20.74 -31.33 -37.10
C ARG A 1121 20.91 -31.36 -38.62
N GLN A 1122 21.05 -30.19 -39.22
CA GLN A 1122 21.01 -30.04 -40.68
C GLN A 1122 22.42 -29.79 -41.24
N ALA A 1123 22.70 -30.33 -42.43
CA ALA A 1123 23.95 -30.09 -43.15
C ALA A 1123 23.73 -29.02 -44.22
N LEU A 1124 24.71 -28.14 -44.43
CA LEU A 1124 24.61 -27.06 -45.44
C LEU A 1124 25.05 -27.48 -46.85
N ALA A 1125 25.64 -28.66 -47.03
CA ALA A 1125 26.27 -29.04 -48.30
C ALA A 1125 25.30 -29.08 -49.50
N ALA A 1126 24.04 -29.49 -49.29
CA ALA A 1126 23.02 -29.46 -50.34
C ALA A 1126 22.57 -28.02 -50.63
N ALA A 1127 22.26 -27.26 -49.58
CA ALA A 1127 21.85 -25.85 -49.67
C ALA A 1127 22.90 -24.96 -50.37
N ILE A 1128 24.18 -25.12 -50.05
CA ILE A 1128 25.29 -24.39 -50.70
C ILE A 1128 25.32 -24.69 -52.20
N ARG A 1129 25.19 -25.97 -52.60
CA ARG A 1129 25.17 -26.38 -54.01
C ARG A 1129 23.95 -25.83 -54.76
N LEU A 1130 22.77 -25.88 -54.15
CA LEU A 1130 21.53 -25.35 -54.73
C LEU A 1130 21.61 -23.84 -54.93
N LEU A 1131 22.08 -23.10 -53.92
CA LEU A 1131 22.22 -21.64 -54.00
C LEU A 1131 23.28 -21.21 -55.02
N GLY A 1132 24.38 -21.98 -55.12
CA GLY A 1132 25.43 -21.75 -56.14
C GLY A 1132 24.96 -21.97 -57.58
N ARG A 1133 24.04 -22.94 -57.81
CA ARG A 1133 23.44 -23.18 -59.14
C ARG A 1133 22.42 -22.11 -59.56
N ALA A 1134 21.74 -21.47 -58.60
CA ALA A 1134 20.76 -20.41 -58.86
C ALA A 1134 21.39 -19.01 -59.05
N GLY A 1135 22.69 -18.87 -58.78
CA GLY A 1135 23.44 -17.62 -58.92
C GLY A 1135 24.40 -17.55 -60.12
N GLY A 1136 24.48 -18.64 -60.90
CA GLY A 1136 25.20 -18.71 -62.17
C GLY A 1136 24.36 -18.29 -63.36
#